data_AF-A0A397J8R6-F1
#
_entry.id   AF-A0A397J8R6-F1
#
_cell.length_a   1.000
_cell.length_b   1.000
_cell.length_c   1.000
_cell.angle_alpha   90.00
_cell.angle_beta   90.00
_cell.angle_gamma   90.00
#
_symmetry.space_group_name_H-M   'P 1'
#
loop_
_entity.id
_entity.type
_entity.pdbx_description
1 polymer ?
#
loop_
_entity_poly.entity_id
_entity_poly.type
_entity_poly.pdbx_seq_one_letter_code
_entity_poly.pdbx_strand_id
1 'polypeptide(L)'
;MPKHRQTNTYLVSPGVLVETIHYGPYSRYWWQPLSSSNNNKENMTYFPIRVNQKTKAILNKYEFIVTVVIGNKDNNKFLPGYICHCGDISVLANDPTTAVSEVYSKIFASATRFSGPLIMGWNDENVVRELSKDIPFIPQLILLGVLVETIHYGPYSCYWWQPLSSSNNNKENMTYFPIRVNQKTKAILNKYEFIVTVVIGNKDNNKFLPGYICHCGDISVLANDPTTAVSEVYSKIFASATCYSGPLIMGWNDENVVRELSKDIPFIPQLILLGEIKIFVYGVGYSTHTDWFHAGPGYKSSFLYKFNGNTRALFVSKIEETNCILEIYYDQELKKIIQAKSPNNVWEVSGLIKKFNGNQLFGIDNNTVQFLNRKQKFPKCTSQEWKEYNIMKSLYDFHLKKRTIANIDWYQLFVKWSEQINPIIELHNELINIYTKDHKFNERELRAWSTFLRAAGAYNVTPWLYEESQYQFWSKSSDPKQDHELLIQLYKMGFLINNPNSKNSTQTFWKCFSNALEDNKKNRDGKRRVLSIVADNFNYEELQENLSVGRHIISESRKHARTNGYGTPPLDKPIFHRTKFTSEQLQQFEIFFSTKEYVNMSSYKTDNTSGLPVLYLQDCKQALWKKFHERFPNGMQRTSFMTRLDGKRFVYKENLGGLCSECNECGYQVFANIEELININITNLAFRNELISEVQNLRRYLRRDYAKHLKVTQSGIAIHDHYLSHCLRYAFGDCQESHPDICTNCENLFIFFKNLKENLPSNLHSNLDEFQKRLIAFMSHHARKTYLNAQLPAALSELEFDDALIIVDYKMRINPKKARETKDEWFGKRGWTLHSILLYTKNQDTNNIDINAFDHWSGDTKQDAWFTASSLHGVVETLEKKPKNITVISDNGGHYHNTELMIILSHWKEWYDICIKKWIFLEADIEKAISNLSGTHVANLQPNRERENEKQKLGTIPGIRNWNEFTWIYDGEEAGHIYARPLPKFGELNKFSPGKIKKIIKNKLITQPNPIISAHSTPQKSWNISNIICQENDKNTEEKEDELQKLGTIPGIRNWNEFTWIYDGEEAGHIYARPLPKFGELNKFSPGKIKKIIKNKLITQPNPIISAHSTPQKSWNISNIICQENDKNTEEKEDELESIVIDLTKETEKEIDIRHESREAFFLGWALQQYQKIREPVKRIPPHIKQLLEVMFHMGTANSRKKMSAAEMRNELMQRVKEGEIEEEDVPKESTISNWITSFSRGWKQAMALQTIEETEK
;
A
#
# COMPACT_ATOMS: atom_id res chain seq x y z
N MET A 1 -40.76 8.82 8.97
CA MET A 1 -40.34 8.08 10.18
C MET A 1 -41.56 7.33 10.73
N PRO A 2 -41.53 6.00 10.90
CA PRO A 2 -42.61 5.31 11.59
C PRO A 2 -42.52 5.59 13.10
N LYS A 3 -43.66 5.90 13.73
CA LYS A 3 -43.78 6.13 15.18
C LYS A 3 -43.18 4.94 15.94
N HIS A 4 -42.13 5.16 16.75
CA HIS A 4 -41.64 4.17 17.70
C HIS A 4 -42.80 3.82 18.66
N ARG A 5 -43.29 2.58 18.61
CA ARG A 5 -44.23 2.07 19.61
C ARG A 5 -43.43 1.84 20.89
N GLN A 6 -43.71 2.61 21.94
CA GLN A 6 -43.18 2.34 23.28
C GLN A 6 -43.62 0.94 23.71
N THR A 7 -42.66 0.09 24.06
CA THR A 7 -42.88 -1.24 24.61
C THR A 7 -42.48 -1.23 26.08
N ASN A 8 -43.35 -1.69 26.98
CA ASN A 8 -43.02 -1.81 28.39
C ASN A 8 -42.13 -3.04 28.59
N THR A 9 -40.87 -2.81 28.94
CA THR A 9 -39.82 -3.82 29.09
C THR A 9 -39.28 -3.83 30.52
N TYR A 10 -39.12 -5.02 31.09
CA TYR A 10 -38.67 -5.23 32.47
C TYR A 10 -37.54 -6.25 32.50
N LEU A 11 -36.43 -5.93 33.17
CA LEU A 11 -35.39 -6.91 33.47
C LEU A 11 -35.88 -7.83 34.60
N VAL A 12 -36.09 -9.10 34.29
CA VAL A 12 -36.58 -10.12 35.25
C VAL A 12 -35.40 -10.71 36.03
N SER A 13 -34.28 -10.94 35.36
CA SER A 13 -33.04 -11.39 35.98
C SER A 13 -31.84 -10.86 35.19
N PRO A 14 -30.81 -10.28 35.86
CA PRO A 14 -29.63 -9.77 35.17
C PRO A 14 -28.79 -10.88 34.54
N GLY A 15 -28.85 -12.11 35.04
CA GLY A 15 -27.97 -13.21 34.61
C GLY A 15 -26.57 -13.14 35.22
N VAL A 16 -25.68 -14.04 34.79
CA VAL A 16 -24.32 -14.21 35.34
C VAL A 16 -23.23 -13.96 34.29
N LEU A 17 -22.10 -13.42 34.76
CA LEU A 17 -20.87 -13.37 33.99
C LEU A 17 -20.17 -14.72 34.08
N VAL A 18 -19.92 -15.32 32.92
CA VAL A 18 -19.16 -16.56 32.77
C VAL A 18 -17.77 -16.22 32.23
N GLU A 19 -16.74 -16.54 33.00
CA GLU A 19 -15.36 -16.09 32.74
C GLU A 19 -14.85 -16.47 31.35
N THR A 20 -15.07 -17.73 30.97
CA THR A 20 -14.58 -18.30 29.70
C THR A 20 -15.18 -17.65 28.44
N ILE A 21 -16.39 -17.10 28.52
CA ILE A 21 -17.06 -16.51 27.36
C ILE A 21 -17.05 -14.98 27.39
N HIS A 22 -17.09 -14.33 28.57
CA HIS A 22 -17.10 -12.86 28.67
C HIS A 22 -15.68 -12.29 28.64
N TYR A 23 -14.67 -13.06 29.04
CA TYR A 23 -13.27 -12.63 29.07
C TYR A 23 -12.33 -13.50 28.22
N GLY A 24 -12.86 -14.57 27.60
CA GLY A 24 -12.09 -15.43 26.69
C GLY A 24 -12.01 -14.92 25.23
N PRO A 25 -11.47 -15.73 24.30
CA PRO A 25 -11.20 -15.34 22.90
C PRO A 25 -12.44 -14.90 22.10
N TYR A 26 -13.64 -15.33 22.52
CA TYR A 26 -14.92 -15.02 21.87
C TYR A 26 -15.71 -13.92 22.61
N SER A 27 -15.08 -13.24 23.58
CA SER A 27 -15.69 -12.18 24.40
C SER A 27 -16.39 -11.11 23.59
N ARG A 28 -15.84 -10.68 22.45
CA ARG A 28 -16.45 -9.68 21.56
C ARG A 28 -17.93 -9.91 21.20
N TYR A 29 -18.44 -11.15 21.28
CA TYR A 29 -19.84 -11.48 20.99
C TYR A 29 -20.77 -11.36 22.21
N TRP A 30 -20.20 -11.28 23.40
CA TRP A 30 -20.87 -11.19 24.70
C TRP A 30 -20.84 -9.77 25.29
N TRP A 31 -20.35 -8.78 24.53
CA TRP A 31 -20.34 -7.37 24.90
C TRP A 31 -21.07 -6.54 23.84
N GLN A 32 -22.01 -5.70 24.29
CA GLN A 32 -22.82 -4.85 23.43
C GLN A 32 -22.40 -3.39 23.61
N PRO A 33 -22.22 -2.60 22.54
CA PRO A 33 -21.96 -1.18 22.65
C PRO A 33 -23.20 -0.43 23.17
N LEU A 34 -22.96 0.51 24.07
CA LEU A 34 -23.92 1.47 24.58
C LEU A 34 -24.25 2.46 23.46
N SER A 35 -25.45 2.34 22.88
CA SER A 35 -25.94 3.32 21.94
C SER A 35 -26.39 4.57 22.70
N SER A 36 -25.49 5.53 22.89
CA SER A 36 -25.94 6.89 23.19
C SER A 36 -26.70 7.42 21.97
N SER A 37 -27.83 8.08 22.20
CA SER A 37 -28.74 8.57 21.17
C SER A 37 -28.19 9.76 20.36
N ASN A 38 -26.86 9.90 20.22
CA ASN A 38 -26.20 10.94 19.45
C ASN A 38 -25.20 10.34 18.46
N ASN A 39 -25.30 10.78 17.19
CA ASN A 39 -24.62 10.28 16.00
C ASN A 39 -23.09 10.48 15.95
N ASN A 40 -22.34 10.23 17.03
CA ASN A 40 -20.89 10.31 17.06
C ASN A 40 -20.28 8.92 17.32
N LYS A 41 -19.78 8.28 16.26
CA LYS A 41 -19.25 6.90 16.22
C LYS A 41 -17.86 6.70 16.82
N GLU A 42 -17.39 7.53 17.74
CA GLU A 42 -15.99 7.45 18.20
C GLU A 42 -15.77 7.13 19.68
N ASN A 43 -16.81 7.00 20.51
CA ASN A 43 -16.69 6.47 21.88
C ASN A 43 -17.77 5.41 22.14
N MET A 44 -17.43 4.13 21.97
CA MET A 44 -18.32 3.00 22.30
C MET A 44 -17.96 2.49 23.70
N THR A 45 -18.74 2.87 24.71
CA THR A 45 -18.74 2.18 26.01
C THR A 45 -19.47 0.85 25.83
N TYR A 46 -18.95 -0.28 26.32
CA TYR A 46 -19.60 -1.59 26.17
C TYR A 46 -20.19 -2.06 27.51
N PHE A 47 -21.30 -2.79 27.46
CA PHE A 47 -21.88 -3.51 28.60
C PHE A 47 -22.05 -5.00 28.25
N PRO A 48 -22.00 -5.92 29.23
CA PRO A 48 -22.02 -7.35 28.96
C PRO A 48 -23.46 -7.84 28.71
N ILE A 49 -23.59 -8.77 27.77
CA ILE A 49 -24.79 -9.61 27.59
C ILE A 49 -24.58 -10.83 28.48
N ARG A 50 -25.37 -11.02 29.53
CA ARG A 50 -25.09 -12.06 30.53
C ARG A 50 -25.80 -13.38 30.23
N VAL A 51 -25.21 -14.49 30.65
CA VAL A 51 -25.85 -15.81 30.53
C VAL A 51 -27.01 -15.91 31.51
N ASN A 52 -28.13 -16.48 31.05
CA ASN A 52 -29.39 -16.54 31.77
C ASN A 52 -30.00 -15.17 32.10
N GLN A 53 -29.58 -14.10 31.42
CA GLN A 53 -30.28 -12.82 31.45
C GLN A 53 -31.71 -13.03 30.94
N LYS A 54 -32.69 -12.55 31.72
CA LYS A 54 -34.12 -12.65 31.38
C LYS A 54 -34.76 -11.28 31.33
N THR A 55 -35.41 -10.97 30.21
CA THR A 55 -36.17 -9.73 29.99
C THR A 55 -37.59 -10.05 29.59
N LYS A 56 -38.56 -9.33 30.16
CA LYS A 56 -39.99 -9.46 29.89
C LYS A 56 -40.47 -8.21 29.17
N ALA A 57 -41.15 -8.39 28.04
CA ALA A 57 -41.81 -7.32 27.31
C ALA A 57 -43.29 -7.64 27.12
N ILE A 58 -44.15 -6.64 27.31
CA ILE A 58 -45.60 -6.80 27.07
C ILE A 58 -45.91 -6.30 25.66
N LEU A 59 -46.26 -7.20 24.75
CA LEU A 59 -46.64 -6.89 23.38
C LEU A 59 -48.10 -7.36 23.16
N ASN A 60 -48.97 -6.44 22.74
CA ASN A 60 -50.40 -6.72 22.55
C ASN A 60 -51.09 -7.39 23.75
N LYS A 61 -50.73 -7.01 24.99
CA LYS A 61 -51.22 -7.62 26.25
C LYS A 61 -50.73 -9.05 26.53
N TYR A 62 -49.82 -9.60 25.72
CA TYR A 62 -49.16 -10.87 25.99
C TYR A 62 -47.74 -10.66 26.47
N GLU A 63 -47.27 -11.55 27.35
CA GLU A 63 -45.93 -11.50 27.93
C GLU A 63 -44.95 -12.28 27.07
N PHE A 64 -43.96 -11.57 26.53
CA PHE A 64 -42.84 -12.14 25.81
C PHE A 64 -41.63 -12.09 26.71
N ILE A 65 -41.06 -13.24 27.04
CA ILE A 65 -39.88 -13.30 27.88
C ILE A 65 -38.73 -13.83 27.02
N VAL A 66 -37.62 -13.09 26.99
CA VAL A 66 -36.41 -13.44 26.27
C VAL A 66 -35.35 -13.86 27.27
N THR A 67 -34.76 -15.03 27.07
CA THR A 67 -33.67 -15.57 27.89
C THR A 67 -32.42 -15.73 27.03
N VAL A 68 -31.30 -15.21 27.51
CA VAL A 68 -29.98 -15.40 26.88
C VAL A 68 -29.39 -16.74 27.32
N VAL A 69 -28.93 -17.55 26.36
CA VAL A 69 -28.32 -18.86 26.60
C VAL A 69 -26.97 -18.98 25.89
N ILE A 70 -26.14 -19.92 26.33
CA ILE A 70 -24.89 -20.28 25.67
C ILE A 70 -25.21 -21.23 24.51
N GLY A 71 -24.80 -20.89 23.29
CA GLY A 71 -25.16 -21.65 22.10
C GLY A 71 -26.27 -20.97 21.31
N ASN A 72 -25.99 -20.65 20.05
CA ASN A 72 -26.97 -20.06 19.13
C ASN A 72 -27.77 -21.17 18.39
N LYS A 73 -28.71 -20.78 17.50
CA LYS A 73 -29.54 -21.72 16.71
C LYS A 73 -28.70 -22.65 15.82
N ASP A 74 -27.48 -22.26 15.48
CA ASP A 74 -26.53 -23.04 14.66
C ASP A 74 -25.63 -23.96 15.50
N ASN A 75 -25.96 -24.18 16.78
CA ASN A 75 -25.19 -25.00 17.72
C ASN A 75 -23.75 -24.49 18.01
N ASN A 76 -23.47 -23.20 17.77
CA ASN A 76 -22.18 -22.62 18.11
C ASN A 76 -22.12 -22.24 19.60
N LYS A 77 -21.41 -23.06 20.40
CA LYS A 77 -21.25 -22.91 21.86
C LYS A 77 -20.57 -21.62 22.32
N PHE A 78 -19.95 -20.85 21.42
CA PHE A 78 -19.23 -19.62 21.76
C PHE A 78 -20.05 -18.34 21.52
N LEU A 79 -21.22 -18.43 20.89
CA LEU A 79 -22.09 -17.28 20.58
C LEU A 79 -23.32 -17.25 21.49
N PRO A 80 -23.86 -16.06 21.82
CA PRO A 80 -25.11 -15.97 22.56
C PRO A 80 -26.29 -16.43 21.71
N GLY A 81 -27.13 -17.28 22.29
CA GLY A 81 -28.46 -17.62 21.76
C GLY A 81 -29.56 -16.89 22.54
N TYR A 82 -30.69 -16.65 21.88
CA TYR A 82 -31.82 -15.94 22.47
C TYR A 82 -33.07 -16.82 22.34
N ILE A 83 -33.61 -17.25 23.48
CA ILE A 83 -34.87 -18.00 23.54
C ILE A 83 -35.98 -17.02 23.92
N CYS A 84 -36.92 -16.79 23.00
CA CYS A 84 -38.13 -16.06 23.31
C CYS A 84 -39.27 -17.05 23.60
N HIS A 85 -40.02 -16.81 24.69
CA HIS A 85 -41.21 -17.57 25.05
C HIS A 85 -42.40 -16.65 25.28
N CYS A 86 -43.57 -17.08 24.80
CA CYS A 86 -44.87 -16.46 25.06
C CYS A 86 -45.94 -17.55 25.06
N GLY A 87 -46.56 -17.81 26.21
CA GLY A 87 -47.41 -18.99 26.39
C GLY A 87 -46.64 -20.30 26.15
N ASP A 88 -47.20 -21.20 25.34
CA ASP A 88 -46.61 -22.50 25.00
C ASP A 88 -45.60 -22.44 23.83
N ILE A 89 -45.44 -21.27 23.20
CA ILE A 89 -44.58 -21.11 22.02
C ILE A 89 -43.20 -20.61 22.45
N SER A 90 -42.17 -21.36 22.10
CA SER A 90 -40.77 -20.98 22.27
C SER A 90 -40.00 -21.02 20.95
N VAL A 91 -39.07 -20.08 20.78
CA VAL A 91 -38.17 -20.02 19.62
C VAL A 91 -36.76 -19.66 20.09
N LEU A 92 -35.78 -20.46 19.66
CA LEU A 92 -34.35 -20.13 19.73
C LEU A 92 -33.89 -19.44 18.44
N ALA A 93 -33.25 -18.28 18.57
CA ALA A 93 -32.65 -17.55 17.46
C ALA A 93 -31.25 -17.00 17.80
N ASN A 94 -30.55 -16.54 16.76
CA ASN A 94 -29.20 -15.97 16.86
C ASN A 94 -29.20 -14.50 17.32
N ASP A 95 -30.35 -13.85 17.32
CA ASP A 95 -30.51 -12.46 17.77
C ASP A 95 -31.92 -12.25 18.40
N PRO A 96 -32.07 -11.29 19.32
CA PRO A 96 -33.32 -11.09 20.05
C PRO A 96 -34.47 -10.55 19.17
N THR A 97 -34.17 -9.88 18.05
CA THR A 97 -35.20 -9.35 17.12
C THR A 97 -35.90 -10.50 16.43
N THR A 98 -35.13 -11.47 15.93
CA THR A 98 -35.65 -12.67 15.28
C THR A 98 -36.40 -13.55 16.27
N ALA A 99 -35.86 -13.77 17.48
CA ALA A 99 -36.51 -14.57 18.51
C ALA A 99 -37.94 -14.06 18.81
N VAL A 100 -38.09 -12.76 19.05
CA VAL A 100 -39.40 -12.18 19.36
C VAL A 100 -40.30 -12.15 18.12
N SER A 101 -39.78 -11.73 16.97
CA SER A 101 -40.60 -11.58 15.76
C SER A 101 -41.15 -12.93 15.28
N GLU A 102 -40.38 -14.03 15.41
CA GLU A 102 -40.87 -15.38 15.09
C GLU A 102 -41.98 -15.82 16.04
N VAL A 103 -41.80 -15.68 17.37
CA VAL A 103 -42.85 -16.03 18.35
C VAL A 103 -44.11 -15.19 18.10
N TYR A 104 -43.94 -13.88 17.88
CA TYR A 104 -45.05 -12.98 17.61
C TYR A 104 -45.78 -13.36 16.31
N SER A 105 -45.04 -13.70 15.24
CA SER A 105 -45.64 -14.15 13.98
C SER A 105 -46.42 -15.45 14.12
N LYS A 106 -45.96 -16.38 14.97
CA LYS A 106 -46.66 -17.65 15.25
C LYS A 106 -47.95 -17.43 16.04
N ILE A 107 -47.99 -16.45 16.95
CA ILE A 107 -49.17 -16.16 17.78
C ILE A 107 -50.22 -15.34 17.00
N PHE A 108 -49.78 -14.32 16.27
CA PHE A 108 -50.69 -13.31 15.69
C PHE A 108 -50.78 -13.36 14.16
N ALA A 109 -50.16 -14.34 13.49
CA ALA A 109 -50.10 -14.45 12.03
C ALA A 109 -49.69 -13.13 11.33
N SER A 110 -48.78 -12.38 11.98
CA SER A 110 -48.40 -11.03 11.56
C SER A 110 -46.90 -10.95 11.33
N ALA A 111 -46.49 -10.36 10.20
CA ALA A 111 -45.08 -10.10 9.87
C ALA A 111 -44.49 -8.88 10.61
N THR A 112 -45.11 -8.46 11.71
CA THR A 112 -44.65 -7.30 12.50
C THR A 112 -43.31 -7.63 13.14
N ARG A 113 -42.31 -6.79 12.89
CA ARG A 113 -40.98 -6.90 13.50
C ARG A 113 -40.86 -5.97 14.70
N PHE A 114 -40.36 -6.51 15.81
CA PHE A 114 -40.02 -5.74 17.01
C PHE A 114 -38.51 -5.65 17.17
N SER A 115 -38.01 -4.50 17.62
CA SER A 115 -36.58 -4.33 17.88
C SER A 115 -36.16 -5.17 19.09
N GLY A 116 -35.33 -6.18 18.88
CA GLY A 116 -34.74 -6.99 19.94
C GLY A 116 -33.98 -6.15 20.97
N PRO A 117 -33.11 -5.20 20.58
CA PRO A 117 -32.44 -4.30 21.52
C PRO A 117 -33.39 -3.50 22.42
N LEU A 118 -34.52 -3.00 21.89
CA LEU A 118 -35.53 -2.32 22.70
C LEU A 118 -36.17 -3.29 23.70
N ILE A 119 -36.51 -4.51 23.26
CA ILE A 119 -37.11 -5.55 24.11
C ILE A 119 -36.16 -6.03 25.21
N MET A 120 -34.86 -6.08 24.90
CA MET A 120 -33.81 -6.40 25.87
C MET A 120 -33.52 -5.25 26.84
N GLY A 121 -34.15 -4.08 26.68
CA GLY A 121 -33.94 -2.92 27.53
C GLY A 121 -32.55 -2.29 27.38
N TRP A 122 -31.84 -2.53 26.28
CA TRP A 122 -30.47 -2.02 26.08
C TRP A 122 -30.41 -0.50 25.87
N ASN A 123 -31.55 0.14 25.65
CA ASN A 123 -31.74 1.58 25.62
C ASN A 123 -32.19 2.17 26.97
N ASP A 124 -32.45 1.34 27.99
CA ASP A 124 -32.80 1.77 29.33
C ASP A 124 -31.52 1.82 30.19
N GLU A 125 -31.15 3.03 30.63
CA GLU A 125 -29.97 3.26 31.46
C GLU A 125 -29.99 2.45 32.76
N ASN A 126 -31.16 2.17 33.34
CA ASN A 126 -31.25 1.39 34.56
C ASN A 126 -30.94 -0.09 34.31
N VAL A 127 -31.43 -0.65 33.20
CA VAL A 127 -31.13 -2.03 32.78
C VAL A 127 -29.64 -2.17 32.47
N VAL A 128 -29.07 -1.24 31.70
CA VAL A 128 -27.63 -1.22 31.42
C VAL A 128 -26.81 -1.10 32.70
N ARG A 129 -27.20 -0.21 33.62
CA ARG A 129 -26.52 -0.02 34.90
C ARG A 129 -26.54 -1.30 35.73
N GLU A 130 -27.67 -2.01 35.76
CA GLU A 130 -27.79 -3.30 36.45
C GLU A 130 -26.89 -4.37 35.82
N LEU A 131 -26.87 -4.46 34.48
CA LEU A 131 -25.98 -5.36 33.74
C LEU A 131 -24.50 -5.00 33.86
N SER A 132 -24.20 -3.78 34.30
CA SER A 132 -22.83 -3.30 34.52
C SER A 132 -22.34 -3.41 35.97
N LYS A 133 -23.21 -3.80 36.93
CA LYS A 133 -22.79 -4.15 38.29
C LYS A 133 -21.87 -5.39 38.25
N ASP A 134 -21.02 -5.63 39.24
CA ASP A 134 -20.14 -6.83 39.27
C ASP A 134 -19.08 -6.94 38.13
N ILE A 135 -18.89 -5.91 37.29
CA ILE A 135 -17.73 -5.83 36.39
C ILE A 135 -16.50 -5.48 37.25
N PRO A 136 -15.48 -6.35 37.32
CA PRO A 136 -14.41 -6.21 38.30
C PRO A 136 -13.28 -5.32 37.78
N PHE A 137 -13.42 -3.98 37.82
CA PHE A 137 -12.28 -3.07 37.99
C PHE A 137 -12.73 -1.63 38.29
N ILE A 138 -12.23 -1.03 39.38
CA ILE A 138 -12.15 0.43 39.57
C ILE A 138 -10.65 0.77 39.55
N PRO A 139 -10.16 1.49 38.53
CA PRO A 139 -8.76 1.91 38.48
C PRO A 139 -8.51 2.98 39.55
N GLN A 140 -7.45 2.81 40.34
CA GLN A 140 -7.02 3.75 41.36
C GLN A 140 -5.68 4.36 40.98
N LEU A 141 -5.63 5.67 40.75
CA LEU A 141 -4.38 6.39 40.57
C LEU A 141 -3.63 6.42 41.91
N ILE A 142 -2.51 5.69 42.00
CA ILE A 142 -1.66 5.63 43.20
C ILE A 142 -0.69 6.82 43.21
N LEU A 143 -0.04 7.07 42.08
CA LEU A 143 1.00 8.09 41.96
C LEU A 143 0.77 8.90 40.69
N LEU A 144 0.72 10.22 40.85
CA LEU A 144 0.49 11.14 39.74
C LEU A 144 1.62 11.10 38.69
N GLY A 145 2.86 10.91 39.12
CA GLY A 145 4.03 11.01 38.26
C GLY A 145 4.45 12.46 37.99
N VAL A 146 5.52 12.62 37.22
CA VAL A 146 6.19 13.91 36.96
C VAL A 146 6.17 14.31 35.49
N LEU A 147 6.08 15.62 35.25
CA LEU A 147 6.29 16.21 33.93
C LEU A 147 7.78 16.45 33.72
N VAL A 148 8.32 15.82 32.68
CA VAL A 148 9.72 15.98 32.26
C VAL A 148 9.75 16.87 31.02
N GLU A 149 10.41 18.02 31.10
CA GLU A 149 10.38 19.06 30.05
C GLU A 149 10.85 18.54 28.68
N THR A 150 11.95 17.77 28.66
CA THR A 150 12.58 17.28 27.43
C THR A 150 11.73 16.31 26.62
N ILE A 151 10.80 15.59 27.27
CA ILE A 151 9.89 14.65 26.59
C ILE A 151 8.49 15.23 26.40
N HIS A 152 7.95 15.97 27.38
CA HIS A 152 6.59 16.53 27.29
C HIS A 152 6.53 17.81 26.45
N TYR A 153 7.63 18.54 26.30
CA TYR A 153 7.75 19.76 25.50
C TYR A 153 8.96 19.73 24.56
N GLY A 154 9.43 18.52 24.22
CA GLY A 154 10.47 18.28 23.22
C GLY A 154 9.90 17.89 21.84
N PRO A 155 10.79 17.60 20.86
CA PRO A 155 10.43 17.17 19.51
C PRO A 155 9.38 16.04 19.45
N TYR A 156 9.53 15.05 20.32
CA TYR A 156 8.71 13.83 20.38
C TYR A 156 7.53 13.92 21.34
N SER A 157 7.20 15.13 21.81
CA SER A 157 6.13 15.36 22.79
C SER A 157 4.78 14.80 22.39
N CYS A 158 4.45 14.74 21.11
CA CYS A 158 3.18 14.19 20.62
C CYS A 158 2.86 12.76 21.11
N TYR A 159 3.85 11.98 21.56
CA TYR A 159 3.64 10.63 22.12
C TYR A 159 3.36 10.61 23.63
N TRP A 160 3.61 11.71 24.33
CA TRP A 160 3.45 11.88 25.78
C TRP A 160 2.17 12.64 26.16
N TRP A 161 1.31 12.93 25.18
CA TRP A 161 0.05 13.62 25.35
C TRP A 161 -1.07 12.81 24.70
N GLN A 162 -2.14 12.54 25.46
CA GLN A 162 -3.30 11.77 25.03
C GLN A 162 -4.50 12.72 24.83
N PRO A 163 -5.28 12.59 23.73
CA PRO A 163 -6.45 13.43 23.53
C PRO A 163 -7.54 13.17 24.57
N LEU A 164 -8.15 14.25 25.06
CA LEU A 164 -9.30 14.24 25.94
C LEU A 164 -10.54 13.89 25.14
N SER A 165 -11.28 12.87 25.59
CA SER A 165 -12.47 12.34 24.88
C SER A 165 -13.74 13.17 25.10
N SER A 166 -13.61 14.44 25.49
CA SER A 166 -14.74 15.29 25.87
C SER A 166 -15.40 15.97 24.67
N SER A 167 -16.73 15.85 24.69
CA SER A 167 -17.72 16.53 23.88
C SER A 167 -17.36 17.97 23.52
N ASN A 168 -17.05 18.23 22.25
CA ASN A 168 -17.47 19.47 21.57
C ASN A 168 -17.34 19.32 20.05
N ASN A 169 -18.43 19.68 19.35
CA ASN A 169 -18.64 19.48 17.90
C ASN A 169 -17.73 20.32 16.98
N ASN A 170 -16.67 20.94 17.49
CA ASN A 170 -15.74 21.73 16.70
C ASN A 170 -14.48 20.90 16.43
N LYS A 171 -14.39 20.33 15.22
CA LYS A 171 -13.26 19.53 14.70
C LYS A 171 -11.90 20.27 14.66
N GLU A 172 -11.82 21.50 15.15
CA GLU A 172 -10.63 22.35 15.03
C GLU A 172 -9.75 22.38 16.29
N ASN A 173 -10.23 22.01 17.48
CA ASN A 173 -9.48 22.13 18.73
C ASN A 173 -9.63 20.87 19.63
N MET A 174 -8.81 19.84 19.42
CA MET A 174 -8.76 18.66 20.29
C MET A 174 -7.88 18.97 21.52
N THR A 175 -8.42 18.85 22.73
CA THR A 175 -7.67 19.10 23.98
C THR A 175 -6.92 17.86 24.42
N TYR A 176 -5.77 17.99 25.09
CA TYR A 176 -4.90 16.88 25.51
C TYR A 176 -4.66 16.84 27.02
N PHE A 177 -4.37 15.66 27.57
CA PHE A 177 -3.82 15.47 28.92
C PHE A 177 -2.48 14.70 28.85
N PRO A 178 -1.56 14.93 29.80
CA PRO A 178 -0.22 14.35 29.74
C PRO A 178 -0.19 12.92 30.30
N ILE A 179 0.64 12.09 29.69
CA ILE A 179 1.04 10.78 30.21
C ILE A 179 2.30 11.02 31.05
N ARG A 180 2.21 10.95 32.38
CA ARG A 180 3.31 11.38 33.26
C ARG A 180 4.31 10.26 33.52
N VAL A 181 5.60 10.61 33.63
CA VAL A 181 6.65 9.64 33.97
C VAL A 181 6.49 9.22 35.42
N ASN A 182 6.66 7.92 35.70
CA ASN A 182 6.41 7.30 37.00
C ASN A 182 4.96 7.40 37.48
N GLN A 183 4.00 7.71 36.60
CA GLN A 183 2.59 7.56 36.91
C GLN A 183 2.32 6.10 37.29
N LYS A 184 1.63 5.86 38.41
CA LYS A 184 1.24 4.52 38.86
C LYS A 184 -0.26 4.40 39.01
N THR A 185 -0.84 3.39 38.38
CA THR A 185 -2.27 3.08 38.49
C THR A 185 -2.44 1.64 38.93
N LYS A 186 -3.34 1.41 39.89
CA LYS A 186 -3.68 0.08 40.40
C LYS A 186 -5.06 -0.34 39.94
N ALA A 187 -5.19 -1.59 39.53
CA ALA A 187 -6.45 -2.25 39.30
C ALA A 187 -6.43 -3.62 39.98
N ILE A 188 -7.57 -4.03 40.55
CA ILE A 188 -7.73 -5.36 41.13
C ILE A 188 -8.36 -6.26 40.06
N LEU A 189 -7.61 -7.23 39.55
CA LEU A 189 -8.08 -8.21 38.56
C LEU A 189 -8.00 -9.61 39.18
N ASN A 190 -9.12 -10.33 39.16
CA ASN A 190 -9.24 -11.67 39.75
C ASN A 190 -8.77 -11.75 41.23
N LYS A 191 -9.03 -10.72 42.03
CA LYS A 191 -8.56 -10.55 43.43
C LYS A 191 -7.05 -10.31 43.60
N TYR A 192 -6.29 -10.15 42.53
CA TYR A 192 -4.87 -9.79 42.56
C TYR A 192 -4.67 -8.32 42.17
N GLU A 193 -3.64 -7.70 42.73
CA GLU A 193 -3.33 -6.29 42.48
C GLU A 193 -2.37 -6.15 41.30
N PHE A 194 -2.87 -5.54 40.23
CA PHE A 194 -2.08 -5.16 39.06
C PHE A 194 -1.77 -3.69 39.15
N ILE A 195 -0.48 -3.36 39.12
CA ILE A 195 -0.03 -1.98 39.17
C ILE A 195 0.75 -1.69 37.89
N VAL A 196 0.30 -0.68 37.15
CA VAL A 196 0.93 -0.22 35.91
C VAL A 196 1.69 1.06 36.20
N THR A 197 2.99 1.06 35.90
CA THR A 197 3.89 2.20 36.02
C THR A 197 4.33 2.67 34.64
N VAL A 198 4.19 3.96 34.35
CA VAL A 198 4.72 4.59 33.13
C VAL A 198 6.21 4.89 33.30
N VAL A 199 7.02 4.52 32.32
CA VAL A 199 8.48 4.76 32.32
C VAL A 199 8.94 5.40 31.01
N ILE A 200 10.11 6.04 31.03
CA ILE A 200 10.78 6.55 29.83
C ILE A 200 11.49 5.37 29.15
N GLY A 201 11.20 5.14 27.88
CA GLY A 201 11.73 3.98 27.16
C GLY A 201 10.70 2.87 27.08
N ASN A 202 10.37 2.46 25.85
CA ASN A 202 9.46 1.34 25.60
C ASN A 202 10.22 0.00 25.49
N LYS A 203 9.51 -1.11 25.21
CA LYS A 203 10.08 -2.47 25.07
C LYS A 203 11.13 -2.57 23.96
N ASP A 204 11.10 -1.66 22.98
CA ASP A 204 12.07 -1.56 21.89
C ASP A 204 13.24 -0.60 22.20
N ASN A 205 13.44 -0.21 23.47
CA ASN A 205 14.49 0.71 23.94
C ASN A 205 14.43 2.12 23.31
N ASN A 206 13.27 2.56 22.83
CA ASN A 206 13.10 3.92 22.32
C ASN A 206 12.90 4.91 23.47
N LYS A 207 13.94 5.67 23.80
CA LYS A 207 13.96 6.65 24.91
C LYS A 207 12.97 7.80 24.78
N PHE A 208 12.38 8.01 23.59
CA PHE A 208 11.44 9.09 23.33
C PHE A 208 9.97 8.66 23.40
N LEU A 209 9.70 7.36 23.55
CA LEU A 209 8.34 6.81 23.67
C LEU A 209 8.05 6.36 25.11
N PRO A 210 6.78 6.44 25.55
CA PRO A 210 6.38 5.91 26.84
C PRO A 210 6.44 4.38 26.83
N GLY A 211 6.98 3.80 27.89
CA GLY A 211 6.89 2.38 28.22
C GLY A 211 5.96 2.15 29.40
N TYR A 212 5.39 0.95 29.49
CA TYR A 212 4.43 0.59 30.53
C TYR A 212 4.90 -0.69 31.21
N ILE A 213 5.24 -0.61 32.48
CA ILE A 213 5.59 -1.75 33.31
C ILE A 213 4.36 -2.15 34.11
N CYS A 214 3.80 -3.32 33.86
CA CYS A 214 2.80 -3.89 34.75
C CYS A 214 3.48 -4.85 35.72
N HIS A 215 3.10 -4.79 36.99
CA HIS A 215 3.55 -5.71 38.02
C HIS A 215 2.37 -6.26 38.82
N CYS A 216 2.43 -7.54 39.16
CA CYS A 216 1.50 -8.21 40.07
C CYS A 216 2.27 -9.33 40.79
N GLY A 217 2.43 -9.21 42.11
CA GLY A 217 3.37 -10.04 42.88
C GLY A 217 4.79 -9.88 42.36
N ASP A 218 5.48 -10.99 42.13
CA ASP A 218 6.87 -11.03 41.64
C ASP A 218 7.00 -10.94 40.10
N ILE A 219 5.87 -10.97 39.38
CA ILE A 219 5.87 -10.94 37.92
C ILE A 219 5.77 -9.50 37.44
N SER A 220 6.73 -9.11 36.59
CA SER A 220 6.72 -7.82 35.91
C SER A 220 6.90 -7.98 34.40
N VAL A 221 6.25 -7.11 33.63
CA VAL A 221 6.37 -7.05 32.17
C VAL A 221 6.43 -5.59 31.72
N LEU A 222 7.45 -5.28 30.90
CA LEU A 222 7.53 -4.03 30.14
C LEU A 222 6.90 -4.22 28.76
N ALA A 223 5.98 -3.34 28.38
CA ALA A 223 5.37 -3.29 27.06
C ALA A 223 5.29 -1.86 26.48
N ASN A 224 4.94 -1.78 25.20
CA ASN A 224 4.80 -0.53 24.46
C ASN A 224 3.44 0.17 24.70
N ASP A 225 2.48 -0.52 25.29
CA ASP A 225 1.16 -0.02 25.62
C ASP A 225 0.62 -0.72 26.89
N PRO A 226 -0.28 -0.07 27.65
CA PRO A 226 -0.75 -0.60 28.93
C PRO A 226 -1.60 -1.87 28.79
N THR A 227 -2.27 -2.09 27.64
CA THR A 227 -3.09 -3.28 27.40
C THR A 227 -2.21 -4.52 27.33
N THR A 228 -1.14 -4.44 26.54
CA THR A 228 -0.17 -5.52 26.41
C THR A 228 0.55 -5.78 27.74
N ALA A 229 0.94 -4.72 28.47
CA ALA A 229 1.61 -4.86 29.76
C ALA A 229 0.76 -5.68 30.75
N VAL A 230 -0.52 -5.32 30.90
CA VAL A 230 -1.41 -6.01 31.84
C VAL A 230 -1.75 -7.42 31.36
N SER A 231 -2.06 -7.57 30.07
CA SER A 231 -2.48 -8.86 29.53
C SER A 231 -1.35 -9.91 29.58
N GLU A 232 -0.09 -9.51 29.34
CA GLU A 232 1.06 -10.41 29.48
C GLU A 232 1.29 -10.83 30.95
N VAL A 233 1.19 -9.90 31.92
CA VAL A 233 1.30 -10.26 33.35
C VAL A 233 0.15 -11.18 33.77
N TYR A 234 -1.07 -10.86 33.34
CA TYR A 234 -2.24 -11.66 33.66
C TYR A 234 -2.14 -13.08 33.08
N SER A 235 -1.71 -13.19 31.82
CA SER A 235 -1.47 -14.47 31.16
C SER A 235 -0.41 -15.31 31.88
N LYS A 236 0.69 -14.68 32.34
CA LYS A 236 1.73 -15.36 33.10
C LYS A 236 1.25 -15.89 34.46
N ILE A 237 0.33 -15.19 35.13
CA ILE A 237 -0.19 -15.59 36.45
C ILE A 237 -1.26 -16.68 36.31
N PHE A 238 -2.19 -16.52 35.38
CA PHE A 238 -3.40 -17.35 35.31
C PHE A 238 -3.42 -18.34 34.14
N ALA A 239 -2.35 -18.39 33.32
CA ALA A 239 -2.26 -19.22 32.11
C ALA A 239 -3.46 -19.03 31.15
N SER A 240 -4.03 -17.83 31.12
CA SER A 240 -5.19 -17.49 30.30
C SER A 240 -4.83 -16.52 29.18
N ALA A 241 -5.60 -16.54 28.09
CA ALA A 241 -5.46 -15.60 26.97
C ALA A 241 -6.33 -14.33 27.16
N THR A 242 -6.77 -14.05 28.39
CA THR A 242 -7.64 -12.92 28.69
C THR A 242 -6.90 -11.60 28.48
N CYS A 243 -7.51 -10.69 27.71
CA CYS A 243 -6.95 -9.36 27.43
C CYS A 243 -7.77 -8.27 28.13
N TYR A 244 -7.10 -7.40 28.88
CA TYR A 244 -7.73 -6.27 29.56
C TYR A 244 -7.37 -4.95 28.90
N SER A 245 -8.33 -4.03 28.80
CA SER A 245 -8.09 -2.70 28.22
C SER A 245 -7.18 -1.86 29.12
N GLY A 246 -5.98 -1.57 28.63
CA GLY A 246 -5.00 -0.74 29.30
C GLY A 246 -5.50 0.68 29.60
N PRO A 247 -6.14 1.40 28.66
CA PRO A 247 -6.71 2.73 28.95
C PRO A 247 -7.73 2.73 30.09
N LEU A 248 -8.55 1.66 30.20
CA LEU A 248 -9.51 1.51 31.30
C LEU A 248 -8.78 1.26 32.64
N ILE A 249 -7.74 0.42 32.63
CA ILE A 249 -6.92 0.15 33.82
C ILE A 249 -6.11 1.38 34.24
N MET A 250 -5.71 2.22 33.29
CA MET A 250 -5.02 3.49 33.54
C MET A 250 -5.96 4.60 34.02
N GLY A 251 -7.28 4.36 34.04
CA GLY A 251 -8.29 5.35 34.45
C GLY A 251 -8.41 6.54 33.49
N TRP A 252 -7.97 6.42 32.24
CA TRP A 252 -8.03 7.52 31.26
C TRP A 252 -9.45 7.85 30.79
N ASN A 253 -10.41 7.00 31.13
CA ASN A 253 -11.85 7.21 30.96
C ASN A 253 -12.52 7.83 32.21
N ASP A 254 -11.81 7.93 33.34
CA ASP A 254 -12.31 8.55 34.56
C ASP A 254 -11.94 10.05 34.57
N GLU A 255 -12.96 10.91 34.54
CA GLU A 255 -12.77 12.37 34.55
C GLU A 255 -11.98 12.86 35.77
N ASN A 256 -12.08 12.20 36.93
CA ASN A 256 -11.33 12.58 38.12
C ASN A 256 -9.84 12.27 37.97
N VAL A 257 -9.51 11.10 37.43
CA VAL A 257 -8.12 10.72 37.14
C VAL A 257 -7.52 11.66 36.10
N VAL A 258 -8.26 11.97 35.03
CA VAL A 258 -7.77 12.89 33.99
C VAL A 258 -7.64 14.32 34.51
N ARG A 259 -8.56 14.79 35.35
CA ARG A 259 -8.46 16.08 36.03
C ARG A 259 -7.21 16.15 36.90
N GLU A 260 -6.89 15.08 37.62
CA GLU A 260 -5.68 14.99 38.45
C GLU A 260 -4.42 15.03 37.58
N LEU A 261 -4.37 14.25 36.49
CA LEU A 261 -3.28 14.27 35.50
C LEU A 261 -3.09 15.65 34.85
N SER A 262 -4.15 16.45 34.80
CA SER A 262 -4.17 17.79 34.20
C SER A 262 -3.75 18.93 35.14
N LYS A 263 -3.48 18.66 36.42
CA LYS A 263 -3.02 19.70 37.37
C LYS A 263 -1.59 20.17 37.07
N ASP A 264 -1.26 21.41 37.41
CA ASP A 264 0.11 21.95 37.34
C ASP A 264 0.77 21.88 35.94
N ILE A 265 -0.02 21.94 34.87
CA ILE A 265 0.47 21.97 33.50
C ILE A 265 0.80 23.42 33.07
N PRO A 266 2.05 23.72 32.68
CA PRO A 266 2.42 25.05 32.18
C PRO A 266 1.74 25.43 30.86
N PHE A 267 1.59 24.47 29.95
CA PHE A 267 1.00 24.67 28.63
C PHE A 267 0.37 23.37 28.13
N ILE A 268 -0.86 23.43 27.61
CA ILE A 268 -1.52 22.29 26.97
C ILE A 268 -1.31 22.39 25.46
N PRO A 269 -0.65 21.40 24.81
CA PRO A 269 -0.43 21.39 23.38
C PRO A 269 -1.71 21.44 22.54
N GLN A 270 -1.58 21.93 21.32
CA GLN A 270 -2.68 22.03 20.35
C GLN A 270 -2.36 21.26 19.07
N LEU A 271 -3.35 20.50 18.58
CA LEU A 271 -3.25 19.80 17.30
C LEU A 271 -3.97 20.59 16.20
N ILE A 272 -3.25 20.89 15.11
CA ILE A 272 -3.76 21.64 13.96
C ILE A 272 -3.74 20.73 12.74
N LEU A 273 -4.82 20.77 11.96
CA LEU A 273 -4.97 19.99 10.73
C LEU A 273 -4.74 20.89 9.51
N LEU A 274 -3.61 20.70 8.82
CA LEU A 274 -3.29 21.36 7.55
C LEU A 274 -3.36 20.35 6.40
N GLY A 275 -4.54 20.20 5.79
CA GLY A 275 -4.78 19.19 4.77
C GLY A 275 -4.66 17.75 5.32
N GLU A 276 -3.56 17.06 5.02
CA GLU A 276 -3.22 15.74 5.58
C GLU A 276 -2.10 15.80 6.64
N ILE A 277 -1.55 16.99 6.89
CA ILE A 277 -0.47 17.22 7.85
C ILE A 277 -1.10 17.53 9.21
N LYS A 278 -0.64 16.81 10.24
CA LYS A 278 -1.04 16.99 11.63
C LYS A 278 0.08 17.74 12.35
N ILE A 279 -0.11 19.03 12.61
CA ILE A 279 0.88 19.90 13.27
C ILE A 279 0.57 19.94 14.77
N PHE A 280 1.52 19.49 15.58
CA PHE A 280 1.42 19.47 17.03
C PHE A 280 2.20 20.65 17.61
N VAL A 281 1.51 21.66 18.10
CA VAL A 281 2.09 22.87 18.71
C VAL A 281 2.22 22.66 20.21
N TYR A 282 3.45 22.59 20.71
CA TYR A 282 3.77 22.31 22.11
C TYR A 282 4.52 23.46 22.80
N GLY A 283 4.74 24.58 22.10
CA GLY A 283 5.25 25.82 22.68
C GLY A 283 4.73 27.04 21.91
N VAL A 284 4.44 28.12 22.64
CA VAL A 284 3.94 29.40 22.09
C VAL A 284 4.84 30.54 22.57
N GLY A 285 4.92 31.60 21.77
CA GLY A 285 5.77 32.76 22.06
C GLY A 285 5.24 34.01 21.36
N TYR A 286 5.45 35.18 21.96
CA TYR A 286 4.99 36.46 21.42
C TYR A 286 6.11 37.24 20.72
N SER A 287 5.77 37.86 19.59
CA SER A 287 6.60 38.81 18.85
C SER A 287 5.78 39.99 18.35
N THR A 288 6.46 41.12 18.09
CA THR A 288 5.88 42.27 17.38
C THR A 288 5.76 42.03 15.87
N HIS A 289 6.36 40.98 15.32
CA HIS A 289 6.27 40.62 13.89
C HIS A 289 4.85 40.20 13.51
N THR A 290 4.11 41.11 12.88
CA THR A 290 2.76 40.88 12.33
C THR A 290 2.77 39.82 11.25
N ASP A 291 3.82 39.75 10.45
CA ASP A 291 3.97 38.81 9.32
C ASP A 291 4.12 37.35 9.79
N TRP A 292 4.44 37.14 11.07
CA TRP A 292 4.48 35.84 11.74
C TRP A 292 3.27 35.63 12.64
N PHE A 293 2.19 36.39 12.42
CA PHE A 293 0.99 36.38 13.25
C PHE A 293 1.29 36.51 14.75
N HIS A 294 2.26 37.37 15.09
CA HIS A 294 2.78 37.61 16.44
C HIS A 294 3.44 36.40 17.12
N ALA A 295 3.79 35.35 16.38
CA ALA A 295 4.59 34.25 16.91
C ALA A 295 6.04 34.70 17.12
N GLY A 296 6.62 34.36 18.26
CA GLY A 296 7.95 34.81 18.68
C GLY A 296 8.76 33.77 19.43
N PRO A 297 9.87 34.20 20.08
CA PRO A 297 10.76 33.33 20.83
C PRO A 297 10.01 32.43 21.80
N GLY A 298 10.30 31.13 21.73
CA GLY A 298 9.62 30.10 22.54
C GLY A 298 8.54 29.32 21.77
N TYR A 299 8.15 29.77 20.57
CA TYR A 299 7.28 28.99 19.69
C TYR A 299 7.95 27.68 19.25
N LYS A 300 7.23 26.57 19.40
CA LYS A 300 7.69 25.23 18.99
C LYS A 300 6.52 24.39 18.47
N SER A 301 6.70 23.76 17.32
CA SER A 301 5.75 22.81 16.76
C SER A 301 6.46 21.65 16.07
N SER A 302 5.77 20.52 15.92
CA SER A 302 6.29 19.39 15.16
C SER A 302 5.22 18.66 14.35
N PHE A 303 5.63 18.02 13.27
CA PHE A 303 4.76 17.15 12.49
C PHE A 303 5.53 16.04 11.78
N LEU A 304 4.86 14.93 11.52
CA LEU A 304 5.41 13.82 10.74
C LEU A 304 5.02 13.98 9.28
N TYR A 305 6.02 13.98 8.39
CA TYR A 305 5.81 14.03 6.96
C TYR A 305 6.83 13.17 6.20
N LYS A 306 6.54 12.90 4.92
CA LYS A 306 7.46 12.13 4.07
C LYS A 306 8.75 12.91 3.82
N PHE A 307 9.89 12.27 3.99
CA PHE A 307 11.23 12.82 3.79
C PHE A 307 12.11 11.77 3.10
N ASN A 308 12.87 12.17 2.06
CA ASN A 308 13.68 11.31 1.19
C ASN A 308 12.94 10.05 0.68
N GLY A 309 11.79 10.25 0.01
CA GLY A 309 10.98 9.17 -0.55
C GLY A 309 9.70 8.88 0.25
N ASN A 310 9.50 7.62 0.67
CA ASN A 310 8.29 7.18 1.40
C ASN A 310 8.48 7.02 2.92
N THR A 311 9.68 7.31 3.43
CA THR A 311 9.98 7.28 4.87
C THR A 311 9.46 8.53 5.57
N ARG A 312 8.99 8.40 6.82
CA ARG A 312 8.50 9.53 7.62
C ARG A 312 9.64 10.11 8.44
N ALA A 313 9.85 11.42 8.35
CA ALA A 313 10.70 12.17 9.26
C ALA A 313 9.83 13.09 10.13
N LEU A 314 10.38 13.44 11.29
CA LEU A 314 9.79 14.43 12.19
C LEU A 314 10.39 15.80 11.87
N PHE A 315 9.54 16.71 11.43
CA PHE A 315 9.87 18.11 11.19
C PHE A 315 9.54 18.88 12.45
N VAL A 316 10.49 19.67 12.95
CA VAL A 316 10.34 20.49 14.16
C VAL A 316 10.62 21.94 13.81
N SER A 317 9.62 22.78 14.01
CA SER A 317 9.70 24.21 13.75
C SER A 317 9.91 24.97 15.06
N LYS A 318 10.86 25.89 15.08
CA LYS A 318 11.16 26.75 16.23
C LYS A 318 11.31 28.20 15.77
N ILE A 319 10.90 29.14 16.63
CA ILE A 319 11.15 30.57 16.43
C ILE A 319 12.05 31.04 17.57
N GLU A 320 13.16 31.68 17.19
CA GLU A 320 14.09 32.36 18.08
C GLU A 320 14.06 33.88 17.79
N GLU A 321 14.82 34.67 18.54
CA GLU A 321 14.72 36.15 18.54
C GLU A 321 14.83 36.79 17.15
N THR A 322 15.69 36.26 16.28
CA THR A 322 15.96 36.84 14.96
C THR A 322 15.75 35.86 13.81
N ASN A 323 15.52 34.59 14.09
CA ASN A 323 15.52 33.52 13.08
C ASN A 323 14.43 32.49 13.33
N CYS A 324 13.93 31.94 12.23
CA CYS A 324 13.09 30.75 12.23
C CYS A 324 13.96 29.53 11.89
N ILE A 325 13.73 28.42 12.59
CA ILE A 325 14.53 27.20 12.47
C ILE A 325 13.59 26.03 12.14
N LEU A 326 14.01 25.21 11.18
CA LEU A 326 13.42 23.91 10.87
C LEU A 326 14.46 22.82 11.08
N GLU A 327 14.19 21.94 12.04
CA GLU A 327 14.96 20.75 12.33
C GLU A 327 14.25 19.53 11.74
N ILE A 328 15.01 18.64 11.09
CA ILE A 328 14.48 17.41 10.50
C ILE A 328 15.16 16.23 11.18
N TYR A 329 14.37 15.45 11.92
CA TYR A 329 14.79 14.25 12.60
C TYR A 329 14.39 13.01 11.80
N TYR A 330 15.35 12.12 11.58
CA TYR A 330 15.16 10.84 10.91
C TYR A 330 15.78 9.73 11.76
N ASP A 331 15.01 8.66 11.99
CA ASP A 331 15.40 7.56 12.88
C ASP A 331 15.88 8.03 14.26
N GLN A 332 15.16 9.01 14.82
CA GLN A 332 15.46 9.63 16.12
C GLN A 332 16.74 10.49 16.19
N GLU A 333 17.44 10.67 15.07
CA GLU A 333 18.63 11.53 14.98
C GLU A 333 18.35 12.80 14.18
N LEU A 334 18.92 13.93 14.63
CA LEU A 334 18.84 15.20 13.90
C LEU A 334 19.71 15.13 12.64
N LYS A 335 19.10 15.20 11.45
CA LYS A 335 19.82 15.09 10.17
C LYS A 335 20.06 16.42 9.48
N LYS A 336 19.10 17.36 9.58
CA LYS A 336 19.20 18.65 8.89
C LYS A 336 18.63 19.75 9.77
N ILE A 337 19.31 20.89 9.77
CA ILE A 337 18.85 22.15 10.36
C ILE A 337 18.84 23.19 9.27
N ILE A 338 17.74 23.91 9.14
CA ILE A 338 17.58 25.01 8.17
C ILE A 338 17.17 26.24 8.95
N GLN A 339 17.92 27.32 8.79
CA GLN A 339 17.69 28.58 9.48
C GLN A 339 17.53 29.71 8.47
N ALA A 340 16.49 30.52 8.63
CA ALA A 340 16.26 31.70 7.80
C ALA A 340 15.49 32.78 8.57
N LYS A 341 15.40 33.98 7.98
CA LYS A 341 14.80 35.16 8.61
C LYS A 341 13.29 35.07 8.82
N SER A 342 12.57 34.17 8.14
CA SER A 342 11.12 34.03 8.28
C SER A 342 10.69 32.57 8.08
N PRO A 343 9.49 32.16 8.56
CA PRO A 343 8.99 30.80 8.34
C PRO A 343 8.87 30.45 6.84
N ASN A 344 8.45 31.41 6.01
CA ASN A 344 8.36 31.23 4.56
C ASN A 344 9.73 30.99 3.92
N ASN A 345 10.73 31.79 4.28
CA ASN A 345 12.09 31.63 3.76
C ASN A 345 12.73 30.30 4.19
N VAL A 346 12.46 29.83 5.42
CA VAL A 346 12.96 28.53 5.90
C VAL A 346 12.47 27.40 5.00
N TRP A 347 11.17 27.40 4.67
CA TRP A 347 10.58 26.38 3.82
C TRP A 347 10.93 26.55 2.34
N GLU A 348 11.11 27.77 1.85
CA GLU A 348 11.62 28.04 0.50
C GLU A 348 13.05 27.49 0.31
N VAL A 349 13.96 27.82 1.23
CA VAL A 349 15.36 27.32 1.24
C VAL A 349 15.39 25.81 1.40
N SER A 350 14.43 25.21 2.11
CA SER A 350 14.37 23.76 2.23
C SER A 350 14.11 23.06 0.89
N GLY A 351 13.38 23.70 -0.02
CA GLY A 351 12.89 23.08 -1.26
C GLY A 351 11.83 21.99 -1.07
N LEU A 352 11.42 21.72 0.18
CA LEU A 352 10.50 20.66 0.59
C LEU A 352 9.07 21.19 0.74
N ILE A 353 8.07 20.37 0.40
CA ILE A 353 6.63 20.67 0.59
C ILE A 353 6.20 22.03 -0.01
N LYS A 354 6.18 22.14 -1.35
CA LYS A 354 5.80 23.39 -2.06
C LYS A 354 4.31 23.74 -2.05
N LYS A 355 3.45 22.89 -1.50
CA LYS A 355 1.98 23.05 -1.55
C LYS A 355 1.45 24.12 -0.57
N PHE A 356 2.14 24.32 0.54
CA PHE A 356 1.73 25.21 1.62
C PHE A 356 2.82 26.25 1.86
N ASN A 357 2.44 27.42 2.37
CA ASN A 357 3.44 28.42 2.76
C ASN A 357 4.07 28.05 4.12
N GLY A 358 5.19 28.70 4.45
CA GLY A 358 5.93 28.40 5.68
C GLY A 358 5.17 28.75 6.95
N ASN A 359 4.38 29.83 6.95
CA ASN A 359 3.54 30.19 8.11
C ASN A 359 2.49 29.08 8.40
N GLN A 360 1.91 28.49 7.36
CA GLN A 360 0.98 27.37 7.47
C GLN A 360 1.68 26.11 7.99
N LEU A 361 2.86 25.78 7.45
CA LEU A 361 3.64 24.61 7.88
C LEU A 361 4.19 24.74 9.31
N PHE A 362 4.47 25.95 9.77
CA PHE A 362 4.79 26.21 11.18
C PHE A 362 3.55 26.05 12.08
N GLY A 363 2.34 26.29 11.55
CA GLY A 363 1.07 26.23 12.29
C GLY A 363 0.66 27.56 12.93
N ILE A 364 1.38 28.65 12.65
CA ILE A 364 1.15 29.98 13.25
C ILE A 364 -0.03 30.74 12.61
N ASP A 365 -0.45 30.34 11.42
CA ASP A 365 -1.62 30.89 10.70
C ASP A 365 -2.95 30.51 11.40
N ASN A 366 -2.96 29.53 12.30
CA ASN A 366 -4.17 29.09 12.99
C ASN A 366 -4.66 30.11 14.05
N ASN A 367 -5.94 30.50 13.99
CA ASN A 367 -6.55 31.48 14.90
C ASN A 367 -6.36 31.16 16.40
N THR A 368 -6.46 29.90 16.81
CA THR A 368 -6.24 29.48 18.21
C THR A 368 -4.80 29.72 18.62
N VAL A 369 -3.84 29.39 17.77
CA VAL A 369 -2.41 29.65 18.02
C VAL A 369 -2.11 31.15 18.06
N GLN A 370 -2.67 31.94 17.16
CA GLN A 370 -2.51 33.40 17.17
C GLN A 370 -3.01 34.01 18.48
N PHE A 371 -4.16 33.56 18.96
CA PHE A 371 -4.72 33.97 20.26
C PHE A 371 -3.79 33.58 21.42
N LEU A 372 -3.26 32.35 21.42
CA LEU A 372 -2.33 31.89 22.45
C LEU A 372 -1.01 32.68 22.43
N ASN A 373 -0.46 32.98 21.24
CA ASN A 373 0.74 33.81 21.10
C ASN A 373 0.50 35.22 21.67
N ARG A 374 -0.64 35.85 21.36
CA ARG A 374 -0.99 37.18 21.90
C ARG A 374 -1.13 37.19 23.42
N LYS A 375 -1.59 36.10 24.03
CA LYS A 375 -1.61 35.95 25.50
C LYS A 375 -0.22 35.91 26.15
N GLN A 376 0.84 35.59 25.39
CA GLN A 376 2.23 35.56 25.88
C GLN A 376 2.91 36.94 25.82
N LYS A 377 2.19 38.02 25.53
CA LYS A 377 2.76 39.38 25.47
C LYS A 377 3.39 39.75 26.82
N PHE A 378 4.72 39.83 26.85
CA PHE A 378 5.47 40.25 28.03
C PHE A 378 5.15 41.71 28.39
N PRO A 379 4.89 42.03 29.67
CA PRO A 379 4.80 43.41 30.11
C PRO A 379 6.20 44.05 30.00
N LYS A 380 6.31 45.16 29.28
CA LYS A 380 7.51 45.98 29.17
C LYS A 380 7.12 47.43 29.48
N CYS A 381 8.06 48.20 30.00
CA CYS A 381 7.91 49.64 30.18
C CYS A 381 9.22 50.35 29.85
N THR A 382 9.16 51.67 29.76
CA THR A 382 10.28 52.58 29.55
C THR A 382 10.70 53.23 30.86
N SER A 383 11.88 53.86 30.90
CA SER A 383 12.38 54.57 32.08
C SER A 383 11.50 55.74 32.54
N GLN A 384 10.66 56.27 31.65
CA GLN A 384 9.68 57.33 31.94
C GLN A 384 8.47 56.79 32.73
N GLU A 385 8.14 55.51 32.55
CA GLU A 385 6.99 54.84 33.15
C GLU A 385 7.33 54.20 34.50
N TRP A 386 8.58 54.33 34.99
CA TRP A 386 9.01 53.77 36.29
C TRP A 386 8.24 54.31 37.49
N LYS A 387 7.61 55.48 37.37
CA LYS A 387 6.76 56.07 38.41
C LYS A 387 5.36 55.44 38.47
N GLU A 388 4.98 54.67 37.46
CA GLU A 388 3.69 53.97 37.42
C GLU A 388 3.79 52.61 38.11
N TYR A 389 3.45 52.60 39.41
CA TYR A 389 3.58 51.42 40.26
C TYR A 389 2.86 50.17 39.70
N ASN A 390 1.70 50.31 39.06
CA ASN A 390 0.94 49.17 38.54
C ASN A 390 1.65 48.46 37.38
N ILE A 391 2.28 49.22 36.48
CA ILE A 391 3.07 48.68 35.37
C ILE A 391 4.30 47.97 35.95
N MET A 392 5.05 48.67 36.80
CA MET A 392 6.25 48.12 37.44
C MET A 392 5.96 46.89 38.31
N LYS A 393 4.81 46.85 38.99
CA LYS A 393 4.34 45.70 39.77
C LYS A 393 4.02 44.50 38.88
N SER A 394 3.40 44.72 37.73
CA SER A 394 3.17 43.65 36.74
C SER A 394 4.49 43.08 36.21
N LEU A 395 5.51 43.91 35.99
CA LEU A 395 6.84 43.44 35.60
C LEU A 395 7.53 42.69 36.75
N TYR A 396 7.42 43.19 37.99
CA TYR A 396 7.97 42.53 39.18
C TYR A 396 7.37 41.15 39.41
N ASP A 397 6.03 41.05 39.39
CA ASP A 397 5.29 39.80 39.56
C ASP A 397 5.70 38.75 38.51
N PHE A 398 5.98 39.20 37.27
CA PHE A 398 6.37 38.33 36.16
C PHE A 398 7.86 37.95 36.17
N HIS A 399 8.78 38.91 36.38
CA HIS A 399 10.22 38.71 36.18
C HIS A 399 11.00 38.35 37.45
N LEU A 400 10.66 38.95 38.60
CA LEU A 400 11.52 38.93 39.78
C LEU A 400 10.90 38.18 40.99
N LYS A 401 9.59 38.33 41.27
CA LYS A 401 8.92 37.84 42.49
C LYS A 401 9.15 36.37 42.83
N LYS A 402 9.18 35.49 41.83
CA LYS A 402 9.39 34.04 42.02
C LYS A 402 10.85 33.65 42.28
N ARG A 403 11.79 34.61 42.19
CA ARG A 403 13.25 34.38 42.18
C ARG A 403 14.00 35.27 43.18
N THR A 404 13.27 36.03 43.99
CA THR A 404 13.79 36.89 45.06
C THR A 404 13.03 36.60 46.36
N ILE A 405 13.52 37.13 47.48
CA ILE A 405 12.87 37.01 48.78
C ILE A 405 11.62 37.90 48.80
N ALA A 406 10.53 37.43 49.43
CA ALA A 406 9.20 38.03 49.32
C ALA A 406 9.03 39.46 49.91
N ASN A 407 10.08 40.05 50.51
CA ASN A 407 9.99 41.29 51.29
C ASN A 407 11.11 42.31 51.01
N ILE A 408 11.61 42.35 49.76
CA ILE A 408 12.60 43.36 49.33
C ILE A 408 11.91 44.60 48.75
N ASP A 409 12.43 45.79 49.03
CA ASP A 409 11.90 47.05 48.49
C ASP A 409 12.47 47.36 47.11
N TRP A 410 12.12 46.50 46.14
CA TRP A 410 12.62 46.55 44.77
C TRP A 410 12.21 47.83 44.03
N TYR A 411 11.08 48.45 44.38
CA TYR A 411 10.55 49.61 43.67
C TYR A 411 11.36 50.87 43.97
N GLN A 412 11.90 50.98 45.20
CA GLN A 412 12.78 52.10 45.58
C GLN A 412 14.03 52.24 44.71
N LEU A 413 14.58 51.13 44.20
CA LEU A 413 15.71 51.18 43.26
C LEU A 413 15.37 52.03 42.04
N PHE A 414 14.22 51.77 41.41
CA PHE A 414 13.80 52.49 40.20
C PHE A 414 13.35 53.92 40.49
N VAL A 415 12.71 54.16 41.64
CA VAL A 415 12.36 55.53 42.07
C VAL A 415 13.62 56.37 42.27
N LYS A 416 14.58 55.90 43.08
CA LYS A 416 15.86 56.58 43.32
C LYS A 416 16.65 56.78 42.03
N TRP A 417 16.75 55.73 41.22
CA TRP A 417 17.48 55.81 39.97
C TRP A 417 16.80 56.75 38.98
N SER A 418 15.47 56.86 38.97
CA SER A 418 14.76 57.85 38.13
C SER A 418 15.10 59.29 38.48
N GLU A 419 15.35 59.59 39.76
CA GLU A 419 15.66 60.93 40.29
C GLU A 419 17.15 61.31 40.17
N GLN A 420 18.05 60.34 40.03
CA GLN A 420 19.49 60.59 39.84
C GLN A 420 19.79 61.24 38.48
N ILE A 421 20.71 62.21 38.47
CA ILE A 421 21.20 62.87 37.24
C ILE A 421 22.05 61.90 36.41
N ASN A 422 22.84 61.06 37.07
CA ASN A 422 23.71 60.09 36.39
C ASN A 422 22.86 58.93 35.81
N PRO A 423 23.01 58.60 34.52
CA PRO A 423 22.23 57.53 33.91
C PRO A 423 22.76 56.13 34.25
N ILE A 424 24.04 56.00 34.64
CA ILE A 424 24.72 54.72 34.88
C ILE A 424 24.78 54.42 36.37
N ILE A 425 24.45 53.17 36.74
CA ILE A 425 24.69 52.61 38.08
C ILE A 425 25.55 51.36 37.98
N GLU A 426 26.26 51.03 39.07
CA GLU A 426 26.84 49.70 39.26
C GLU A 426 25.83 48.85 40.04
N LEU A 427 25.40 47.74 39.45
CA LEU A 427 24.26 46.97 39.92
C LEU A 427 24.51 46.31 41.27
N HIS A 428 25.71 45.80 41.53
CA HIS A 428 26.00 45.05 42.75
C HIS A 428 25.91 45.95 44.00
N ASN A 429 26.49 47.15 43.91
CA ASN A 429 26.45 48.18 44.95
C ASN A 429 25.02 48.62 45.28
N GLU A 430 24.16 48.81 44.26
CA GLU A 430 22.77 49.20 44.48
C GLU A 430 21.92 48.07 45.08
N LEU A 431 22.18 46.82 44.69
CA LEU A 431 21.50 45.66 45.26
C LEU A 431 21.91 45.40 46.72
N ILE A 432 23.17 45.63 47.10
CA ILE A 432 23.60 45.52 48.51
C ILE A 432 22.79 46.44 49.43
N ASN A 433 22.31 47.59 48.93
CA ASN A 433 21.54 48.55 49.73
C ASN A 433 20.09 48.11 50.01
N ILE A 434 19.52 47.22 49.19
CA ILE A 434 18.13 46.73 49.34
C ILE A 434 18.03 45.31 49.92
N TYR A 435 19.18 44.64 50.08
CA TYR A 435 19.31 43.31 50.69
C TYR A 435 20.04 43.40 52.05
N THR A 436 19.97 42.34 52.86
CA THR A 436 20.70 42.28 54.15
C THR A 436 22.21 42.21 53.90
N LYS A 437 23.04 42.84 54.76
CA LYS A 437 24.50 42.97 54.57
C LYS A 437 25.26 41.64 54.35
N ASP A 438 24.72 40.52 54.82
CA ASP A 438 25.31 39.18 54.67
C ASP A 438 24.73 38.38 53.48
N HIS A 439 23.87 38.98 52.65
CA HIS A 439 23.21 38.29 51.53
C HIS A 439 24.21 38.00 50.42
N LYS A 440 24.40 36.71 50.11
CA LYS A 440 25.19 36.28 48.95
C LYS A 440 24.26 36.07 47.77
N PHE A 441 24.37 36.95 46.78
CA PHE A 441 23.64 36.81 45.52
C PHE A 441 24.06 35.54 44.79
N ASN A 442 23.08 34.67 44.53
CA ASN A 442 23.30 33.55 43.61
C ASN A 442 23.13 34.01 42.16
N GLU A 443 23.73 33.27 41.23
CA GLU A 443 23.72 33.61 39.81
C GLU A 443 22.29 33.68 39.23
N ARG A 444 21.37 32.85 39.72
CA ARG A 444 19.98 32.80 39.27
C ARG A 444 19.21 34.08 39.64
N GLU A 445 19.49 34.64 40.81
CA GLU A 445 18.90 35.87 41.31
C GLU A 445 19.44 37.10 40.56
N LEU A 446 20.75 37.16 40.31
CA LEU A 446 21.35 38.24 39.49
C LEU A 446 20.83 38.21 38.06
N ARG A 447 20.68 37.04 37.44
CA ARG A 447 20.07 36.89 36.11
C ARG A 447 18.61 37.33 36.10
N ALA A 448 17.85 37.09 37.17
CA ALA A 448 16.48 37.56 37.30
C ALA A 448 16.42 39.09 37.34
N TRP A 449 17.32 39.72 38.11
CA TRP A 449 17.48 41.17 38.15
C TRP A 449 17.87 41.77 36.79
N SER A 450 18.86 41.20 36.09
CA SER A 450 19.22 41.65 34.73
C SER A 450 18.03 41.56 33.76
N THR A 451 17.20 40.52 33.88
CA THR A 451 15.99 40.35 33.03
C THR A 451 14.93 41.39 33.35
N PHE A 452 14.71 41.67 34.63
CA PHE A 452 13.76 42.69 35.09
C PHE A 452 14.18 44.10 34.66
N LEU A 453 15.47 44.44 34.79
CA LEU A 453 16.03 45.71 34.33
C LEU A 453 15.85 45.93 32.83
N ARG A 454 16.10 44.89 32.01
CA ARG A 454 15.84 44.96 30.56
C ARG A 454 14.36 45.14 30.23
N ALA A 455 13.47 44.46 30.95
CA ALA A 455 12.03 44.60 30.75
C ALA A 455 11.53 46.01 31.14
N ALA A 456 12.19 46.64 32.11
CA ALA A 456 11.93 48.01 32.54
C ALA A 456 12.58 49.07 31.63
N GLY A 457 13.32 48.69 30.58
CA GLY A 457 13.93 49.63 29.64
C GLY A 457 15.31 50.16 30.04
N ALA A 458 16.03 49.48 30.93
CA ALA A 458 17.44 49.73 31.22
C ALA A 458 18.37 48.77 30.45
N TYR A 459 19.61 49.19 30.20
CA TYR A 459 20.57 48.50 29.34
C TYR A 459 21.88 48.22 30.06
N ASN A 460 22.45 47.02 29.87
CA ASN A 460 23.77 46.70 30.38
C ASN A 460 24.84 47.35 29.48
N VAL A 461 25.70 48.17 30.07
CA VAL A 461 26.76 48.94 29.39
C VAL A 461 28.16 48.50 29.82
N THR A 462 28.29 47.37 30.50
CA THR A 462 29.56 46.82 31.01
C THR A 462 30.54 46.56 29.86
N PRO A 463 31.82 47.02 29.95
CA PRO A 463 32.77 46.90 28.84
C PRO A 463 33.56 45.58 28.81
N TRP A 464 33.39 44.72 29.81
CA TRP A 464 34.01 43.39 29.91
C TRP A 464 32.99 42.26 29.96
N LEU A 465 33.48 41.04 29.68
CA LEU A 465 32.71 39.82 29.83
C LEU A 465 32.61 39.41 31.30
N TYR A 466 31.56 38.69 31.66
CA TYR A 466 31.34 38.22 33.05
C TYR A 466 32.48 37.34 33.57
N GLU A 467 33.16 36.61 32.68
CA GLU A 467 34.33 35.78 32.97
C GLU A 467 35.55 36.61 33.38
N GLU A 468 35.61 37.88 32.95
CA GLU A 468 36.67 38.82 33.32
C GLU A 468 36.37 39.50 34.66
N SER A 469 35.09 39.77 34.97
CA SER A 469 34.66 40.39 36.22
C SER A 469 33.15 40.28 36.46
N GLN A 470 32.77 40.09 37.74
CA GLN A 470 31.37 39.96 38.17
C GLN A 470 30.61 41.28 38.26
N TYR A 471 31.31 42.42 38.23
CA TYR A 471 30.69 43.75 38.35
C TYR A 471 29.97 44.14 37.05
N GLN A 472 28.78 44.74 37.19
CA GLN A 472 27.92 45.09 36.04
C GLN A 472 27.46 46.54 36.10
N PHE A 473 27.67 47.26 35.00
CA PHE A 473 27.16 48.62 34.80
C PHE A 473 25.89 48.61 33.98
N TRP A 474 24.88 49.37 34.42
CA TRP A 474 23.59 49.50 33.75
C TRP A 474 23.21 50.97 33.57
N SER A 475 22.66 51.31 32.40
CA SER A 475 22.23 52.66 32.04
C SER A 475 20.71 52.74 31.84
N LYS A 476 20.10 53.83 32.33
CA LYS A 476 18.71 54.23 32.04
C LYS A 476 18.60 55.22 30.86
N SER A 477 19.71 55.56 30.20
CA SER A 477 19.77 56.51 29.09
C SER A 477 18.95 56.02 27.90
N SER A 478 18.38 56.96 27.14
CA SER A 478 17.74 56.69 25.86
C SER A 478 18.73 56.28 24.76
N ASP A 479 20.02 56.63 24.91
CA ASP A 479 21.11 56.17 24.05
C ASP A 479 22.23 55.48 24.85
N PRO A 480 22.05 54.19 25.20
CA PRO A 480 23.01 53.44 26.01
C PRO A 480 24.31 53.11 25.25
N LYS A 481 24.37 53.32 23.93
CA LYS A 481 25.58 53.04 23.15
C LYS A 481 26.69 54.03 23.47
N GLN A 482 26.33 55.30 23.66
CA GLN A 482 27.30 56.32 24.03
C GLN A 482 27.93 56.04 25.40
N ASP A 483 27.11 55.63 26.38
CA ASP A 483 27.57 55.23 27.71
C ASP A 483 28.48 53.99 27.64
N HIS A 484 28.14 53.00 26.82
CA HIS A 484 28.95 51.80 26.61
C HIS A 484 30.27 52.11 25.88
N GLU A 485 30.25 52.93 24.83
CA GLU A 485 31.46 53.36 24.11
C GLU A 485 32.40 54.14 25.03
N LEU A 486 31.86 55.01 25.88
CA LEU A 486 32.64 55.76 26.88
C LEU A 486 33.29 54.82 27.91
N LEU A 487 32.56 53.84 28.44
CA LEU A 487 33.12 52.82 29.34
C LEU A 487 34.16 51.92 28.64
N ILE A 488 33.96 51.57 27.36
CA ILE A 488 34.96 50.85 26.54
C ILE A 488 36.21 51.71 26.33
N GLN A 489 36.07 53.01 26.06
CA GLN A 489 37.20 53.91 25.92
C GLN A 489 37.99 53.98 27.23
N LEU A 490 37.32 54.19 28.37
CA LEU A 490 37.96 54.19 29.69
C LEU A 490 38.66 52.85 30.00
N TYR A 491 38.07 51.73 29.58
CA TYR A 491 38.67 50.40 29.70
C TYR A 491 39.90 50.21 28.80
N LYS A 492 39.82 50.59 27.52
CA LYS A 492 40.94 50.55 26.56
C LYS A 492 42.09 51.49 26.97
N MET A 493 41.78 52.62 27.59
CA MET A 493 42.74 53.58 28.14
C MET A 493 43.36 53.11 29.47
N GLY A 494 42.83 52.04 30.08
CA GLY A 494 43.32 51.50 31.35
C GLY A 494 42.90 52.30 32.59
N PHE A 495 42.02 53.29 32.45
CA PHE A 495 41.40 54.01 33.58
C PHE A 495 40.29 53.21 34.25
N LEU A 496 39.68 52.29 33.49
CA LEU A 496 38.76 51.29 33.99
C LEU A 496 39.46 49.93 33.83
N ILE A 497 39.45 49.09 34.86
CA ILE A 497 40.17 47.81 34.83
C ILE A 497 39.18 46.69 35.13
N ASN A 498 39.19 45.64 34.29
CA ASN A 498 38.30 44.48 34.44
C ASN A 498 38.67 43.67 35.69
N ASN A 499 39.96 43.45 35.90
CA ASN A 499 40.53 42.96 37.14
C ASN A 499 41.97 43.52 37.25
N PRO A 500 42.43 44.11 38.36
CA PRO A 500 43.64 44.95 38.38
C PRO A 500 45.04 44.43 37.83
N ASN A 501 45.22 43.32 37.05
CA ASN A 501 46.54 42.65 36.77
C ASN A 501 46.88 41.96 35.33
N SER A 502 47.55 42.63 34.30
CA SER A 502 48.65 42.19 33.25
C SER A 502 48.51 41.60 31.73
N LYS A 503 49.58 41.63 30.79
CA LYS A 503 49.74 41.45 29.22
C LYS A 503 51.07 40.74 28.57
N ASN A 504 51.21 40.29 27.24
CA ASN A 504 52.50 40.01 26.39
C ASN A 504 52.48 39.65 24.79
N SER A 505 53.61 39.55 24.00
CA SER A 505 53.78 39.73 22.47
C SER A 505 54.27 38.62 21.43
N THR A 506 54.48 37.33 21.73
CA THR A 506 55.01 36.28 20.77
C THR A 506 54.07 35.88 19.61
N GLN A 507 52.77 36.16 19.72
CA GLN A 507 51.77 35.72 18.72
C GLN A 507 51.92 36.37 17.34
N THR A 508 52.64 37.49 17.24
CA THR A 508 52.68 38.29 16.02
C THR A 508 53.48 37.64 14.87
N PHE A 509 54.58 36.91 15.16
CA PHE A 509 55.40 36.23 14.14
C PHE A 509 54.65 35.09 13.44
N TRP A 510 54.00 34.22 14.23
CA TRP A 510 53.23 33.08 13.72
C TRP A 510 52.04 33.53 12.86
N LYS A 511 51.44 34.66 13.22
CA LYS A 511 50.34 35.27 12.44
C LYS A 511 50.78 35.65 11.02
N CYS A 512 51.99 36.18 10.83
CA CYS A 512 52.47 36.57 9.50
C CYS A 512 52.68 35.38 8.55
N PHE A 513 53.23 34.27 9.04
CA PHE A 513 53.51 33.09 8.21
C PHE A 513 52.23 32.30 7.86
N SER A 514 51.27 32.29 8.80
CA SER A 514 49.92 31.75 8.57
C SER A 514 49.22 32.48 7.42
N ASN A 515 49.33 33.81 7.36
CA ASN A 515 48.74 34.61 6.28
C ASN A 515 49.28 34.21 4.88
N ALA A 516 50.60 34.00 4.73
CA ALA A 516 51.19 33.64 3.43
C ALA A 516 50.74 32.25 2.91
N LEU A 517 50.48 31.30 3.82
CA LEU A 517 49.90 29.99 3.51
C LEU A 517 48.41 30.08 3.15
N GLU A 518 47.70 31.02 3.77
CA GLU A 518 46.31 31.29 3.47
C GLU A 518 46.10 31.97 2.12
N ASP A 519 46.98 32.88 1.71
CA ASP A 519 46.80 33.62 0.46
C ASP A 519 46.98 32.74 -0.80
N ASN A 520 47.77 31.67 -0.72
CA ASN A 520 47.99 30.71 -1.82
C ASN A 520 46.91 29.60 -1.91
N LYS A 521 45.63 29.98 -1.78
CA LYS A 521 44.50 29.05 -1.60
C LYS A 521 44.09 28.21 -2.82
N LYS A 522 44.49 28.55 -4.05
CA LYS A 522 43.80 28.00 -5.24
C LYS A 522 44.30 26.64 -5.77
N ASN A 523 45.55 26.22 -5.55
CA ASN A 523 46.04 24.90 -6.01
C ASN A 523 46.80 24.17 -4.87
N ARG A 524 46.58 22.86 -4.65
CA ARG A 524 47.29 22.06 -3.62
C ARG A 524 48.82 22.16 -3.76
N ASP A 525 49.31 22.34 -4.98
CA ASP A 525 50.73 22.51 -5.28
C ASP A 525 51.29 23.86 -4.80
N GLY A 526 50.47 24.93 -4.75
CA GLY A 526 50.88 26.23 -4.23
C GLY A 526 51.20 26.20 -2.73
N LYS A 527 50.35 25.54 -1.93
CA LYS A 527 50.59 25.34 -0.49
C LYS A 527 51.77 24.42 -0.22
N ARG A 528 51.92 23.34 -1.02
CA ARG A 528 53.09 22.45 -0.93
C ARG A 528 54.38 23.20 -1.22
N ARG A 529 54.36 24.05 -2.25
CA ARG A 529 55.48 24.89 -2.66
C ARG A 529 55.88 25.93 -1.59
N VAL A 530 54.93 26.67 -1.02
CA VAL A 530 55.23 27.68 0.02
C VAL A 530 55.71 27.02 1.32
N LEU A 531 55.03 25.97 1.77
CA LEU A 531 55.42 25.25 2.98
C LEU A 531 56.79 24.58 2.83
N SER A 532 57.17 24.17 1.62
CA SER A 532 58.47 23.53 1.38
C SER A 532 59.66 24.37 1.88
N ILE A 533 59.55 25.72 1.88
CA ILE A 533 60.61 26.65 2.28
C ILE A 533 61.11 26.44 3.72
N VAL A 534 60.22 26.12 4.66
CA VAL A 534 60.54 25.96 6.09
C VAL A 534 60.35 24.53 6.60
N ALA A 535 59.82 23.64 5.76
CA ALA A 535 59.36 22.32 6.19
C ALA A 535 60.47 21.42 6.73
N ASP A 536 61.72 21.56 6.28
CA ASP A 536 62.85 20.74 6.76
C ASP A 536 63.54 21.33 8.00
N ASN A 537 63.28 22.59 8.36
CA ASN A 537 63.96 23.29 9.47
C ASN A 537 63.25 23.18 10.83
N PHE A 538 61.95 22.86 10.83
CA PHE A 538 61.14 22.72 12.04
C PHE A 538 60.60 21.30 12.17
N ASN A 539 60.31 20.88 13.41
CA ASN A 539 59.73 19.57 13.64
C ASN A 539 58.24 19.52 13.24
N TYR A 540 57.67 18.31 13.16
CA TYR A 540 56.28 18.16 12.74
C TYR A 540 55.32 18.84 13.73
N GLU A 541 55.53 18.71 15.04
CA GLU A 541 54.63 19.24 16.07
C GLU A 541 54.61 20.77 16.05
N GLU A 542 55.77 21.41 15.96
CA GLU A 542 55.91 22.87 15.87
C GLU A 542 55.20 23.45 14.65
N LEU A 543 55.30 22.80 13.48
CA LEU A 543 54.63 23.25 12.26
C LEU A 543 53.12 23.00 12.32
N GLN A 544 52.69 21.91 12.95
CA GLN A 544 51.28 21.59 13.10
C GLN A 544 50.58 22.55 14.08
N GLU A 545 51.19 22.83 15.23
CA GLU A 545 50.61 23.68 16.27
C GLU A 545 50.58 25.14 15.86
N ASN A 546 51.68 25.66 15.28
CA ASN A 546 51.77 27.09 15.01
C ASN A 546 51.14 27.52 13.68
N LEU A 547 51.06 26.62 12.68
CA LEU A 547 50.54 26.94 11.33
C LEU A 547 49.28 26.16 10.94
N SER A 548 48.80 25.24 11.80
CA SER A 548 47.60 24.42 11.56
C SER A 548 47.64 23.63 10.23
N VAL A 549 48.82 23.19 9.80
CA VAL A 549 49.01 22.39 8.58
C VAL A 549 48.98 20.89 8.88
N GLY A 550 48.36 20.09 8.01
CA GLY A 550 48.28 18.64 8.20
C GLY A 550 49.61 17.92 7.97
N ARG A 551 49.87 16.85 8.73
CA ARG A 551 51.09 16.01 8.64
C ARG A 551 51.40 15.52 7.22
N HIS A 552 50.37 15.15 6.46
CA HIS A 552 50.48 14.76 5.05
C HIS A 552 50.96 15.91 4.14
N ILE A 553 50.53 17.15 4.39
CA ILE A 553 50.97 18.31 3.61
C ILE A 553 52.45 18.59 3.90
N ILE A 554 52.87 18.54 5.17
CA ILE A 554 54.29 18.67 5.54
C ILE A 554 55.14 17.61 4.84
N SER A 555 54.71 16.34 4.85
CA SER A 555 55.43 15.25 4.18
C SER A 555 55.56 15.46 2.67
N GLU A 556 54.47 15.87 2.01
CA GLU A 556 54.46 16.11 0.56
C GLU A 556 55.25 17.36 0.16
N SER A 557 55.27 18.40 1.00
CA SER A 557 56.11 19.59 0.81
C SER A 557 57.60 19.25 0.91
N ARG A 558 57.99 18.35 1.82
CA ARG A 558 59.38 17.84 1.92
C ARG A 558 59.75 17.00 0.70
N LYS A 559 58.85 16.15 0.21
CA LYS A 559 59.09 15.40 -1.04
C LYS A 559 59.23 16.34 -2.24
N HIS A 560 58.37 17.35 -2.33
CA HIS A 560 58.44 18.37 -3.36
C HIS A 560 59.77 19.12 -3.34
N ALA A 561 60.26 19.53 -2.16
CA ALA A 561 61.57 20.13 -2.00
C ALA A 561 62.70 19.25 -2.56
N ARG A 562 62.59 17.93 -2.39
CA ARG A 562 63.59 16.96 -2.85
C ARG A 562 63.51 16.64 -4.35
N THR A 563 62.31 16.59 -4.93
CA THR A 563 62.13 16.19 -6.35
C THR A 563 62.15 17.37 -7.31
N ASN A 564 61.69 18.54 -6.87
CA ASN A 564 61.53 19.72 -7.72
C ASN A 564 62.39 20.91 -7.24
N GLY A 565 62.76 20.96 -5.95
CA GLY A 565 63.47 22.08 -5.30
C GLY A 565 62.56 22.91 -4.37
N TYR A 566 63.15 23.62 -3.39
CA TYR A 566 62.41 24.50 -2.47
C TYR A 566 61.70 25.62 -3.26
N GLY A 567 60.37 25.60 -3.31
CA GLY A 567 59.58 26.66 -3.93
C GLY A 567 59.36 26.61 -5.46
N THR A 568 59.61 25.50 -6.17
CA THR A 568 59.58 25.41 -7.67
C THR A 568 58.32 24.71 -8.29
N PRO A 569 58.00 24.82 -9.62
CA PRO A 569 56.81 24.19 -10.31
C PRO A 569 56.98 22.75 -10.93
N PRO A 570 55.91 22.02 -11.38
CA PRO A 570 55.93 20.64 -11.97
C PRO A 570 55.94 20.52 -13.54
N LEU A 571 56.10 19.30 -14.14
CA LEU A 571 56.25 18.97 -15.61
C LEU A 571 55.09 18.07 -16.22
N ASP A 572 54.76 18.13 -17.54
CA ASP A 572 53.54 17.55 -18.25
C ASP A 572 53.69 16.23 -19.12
N LYS A 573 52.58 15.52 -19.55
CA LYS A 573 52.51 14.16 -20.27
C LYS A 573 51.36 13.89 -21.35
N PRO A 574 51.37 12.80 -22.22
CA PRO A 574 50.48 12.57 -23.44
C PRO A 574 49.41 11.38 -23.49
N ILE A 575 48.59 11.18 -24.60
CA ILE A 575 47.22 10.48 -24.72
C ILE A 575 46.97 9.45 -25.94
N PHE A 576 45.94 8.51 -25.93
CA PHE A 576 45.51 7.45 -26.96
C PHE A 576 43.95 7.25 -27.27
N HIS A 577 43.50 6.48 -28.32
CA HIS A 577 42.07 6.23 -28.81
C HIS A 577 41.59 4.75 -29.18
N ARG A 578 40.26 4.44 -29.25
CA ARG A 578 39.56 3.12 -29.61
C ARG A 578 38.29 3.26 -30.54
N THR A 579 37.90 2.22 -31.34
CA THR A 579 36.78 2.14 -32.35
C THR A 579 35.41 1.56 -31.87
N LYS A 580 34.28 1.84 -32.57
CA LYS A 580 32.84 1.56 -32.19
C LYS A 580 32.08 0.54 -33.11
N PHE A 581 30.96 -0.04 -32.62
CA PHE A 581 30.06 -1.02 -33.31
C PHE A 581 29.24 -0.44 -34.50
N THR A 582 28.80 -1.29 -35.45
CA THR A 582 27.90 -0.93 -36.56
C THR A 582 26.42 -0.92 -36.14
N SER A 583 25.59 -0.11 -36.81
CA SER A 583 24.16 0.06 -36.47
C SER A 583 23.30 -1.20 -36.68
N GLU A 584 23.61 -2.02 -37.69
CA GLU A 584 22.88 -3.25 -37.99
C GLU A 584 22.99 -4.29 -36.87
N GLN A 585 24.19 -4.46 -36.31
CA GLN A 585 24.43 -5.37 -35.19
C GLN A 585 23.66 -4.94 -33.93
N LEU A 586 23.41 -3.63 -33.77
CA LEU A 586 22.60 -3.10 -32.68
C LEU A 586 21.12 -3.41 -32.87
N GLN A 587 20.63 -3.27 -34.11
CA GLN A 587 19.23 -3.50 -34.45
C GLN A 587 18.84 -4.97 -34.35
N GLN A 588 19.70 -5.89 -34.81
CA GLN A 588 19.50 -7.34 -34.66
C GLN A 588 19.33 -7.77 -33.19
N PHE A 589 20.12 -7.17 -32.30
CA PHE A 589 20.03 -7.45 -30.86
C PHE A 589 18.70 -6.98 -30.26
N GLU A 590 18.23 -5.78 -30.61
CA GLU A 590 16.93 -5.28 -30.10
C GLU A 590 15.74 -6.05 -30.70
N ILE A 591 15.79 -6.44 -31.99
CA ILE A 591 14.74 -7.28 -32.61
C ILE A 591 14.62 -8.62 -31.87
N PHE A 592 15.75 -9.30 -31.60
CA PHE A 592 15.73 -10.57 -30.89
C PHE A 592 15.06 -10.44 -29.51
N PHE A 593 15.37 -9.38 -28.76
CA PHE A 593 14.79 -9.14 -27.43
C PHE A 593 13.44 -8.39 -27.43
N SER A 594 12.81 -8.22 -28.60
CA SER A 594 11.44 -7.70 -28.70
C SER A 594 10.38 -8.81 -28.62
N THR A 595 10.77 -10.08 -28.77
CA THR A 595 9.86 -11.22 -28.86
C THR A 595 9.59 -11.84 -27.48
N LYS A 596 8.30 -12.13 -27.18
CA LYS A 596 7.87 -12.75 -25.91
C LYS A 596 8.42 -14.16 -25.67
N GLU A 597 8.90 -14.82 -26.73
CA GLU A 597 9.52 -16.15 -26.68
C GLU A 597 10.82 -16.14 -25.85
N TYR A 598 11.60 -15.06 -25.91
CA TYR A 598 12.91 -15.00 -25.27
C TYR A 598 12.93 -14.12 -24.02
N VAL A 599 12.03 -13.13 -23.93
CA VAL A 599 11.93 -12.22 -22.78
C VAL A 599 10.52 -11.80 -22.42
N ASN A 600 10.27 -11.63 -21.12
CA ASN A 600 9.09 -10.95 -20.59
C ASN A 600 9.45 -9.53 -20.15
N MET A 601 8.76 -8.53 -20.67
CA MET A 601 8.94 -7.13 -20.27
C MET A 601 8.26 -6.84 -18.92
N SER A 602 8.92 -6.09 -18.04
CA SER A 602 8.33 -5.65 -16.78
C SER A 602 7.36 -4.49 -17.00
N SER A 603 6.16 -4.59 -16.42
CA SER A 603 5.13 -3.53 -16.45
C SER A 603 5.34 -2.43 -15.40
N TYR A 604 6.25 -2.63 -14.44
CA TYR A 604 6.39 -1.74 -13.28
C TYR A 604 7.85 -1.45 -12.90
N LYS A 605 8.81 -2.10 -13.55
CA LYS A 605 10.22 -1.95 -13.24
C LYS A 605 10.99 -1.51 -14.48
N THR A 606 11.53 -0.32 -14.42
CA THR A 606 12.47 0.21 -15.40
C THR A 606 13.90 0.07 -14.89
N ASP A 607 14.83 -0.04 -15.82
CA ASP A 607 16.24 0.05 -15.52
C ASP A 607 16.60 1.53 -15.31
N ASN A 608 16.98 1.89 -14.08
CA ASN A 608 17.22 3.29 -13.69
C ASN A 608 18.29 3.97 -14.56
N THR A 609 19.16 3.22 -15.23
CA THR A 609 20.25 3.75 -16.05
C THR A 609 19.82 4.03 -17.49
N SER A 610 18.96 3.21 -18.07
CA SER A 610 18.47 3.38 -19.45
C SER A 610 17.07 3.99 -19.55
N GLY A 611 16.29 4.02 -18.45
CA GLY A 611 14.88 4.40 -18.46
C GLY A 611 13.96 3.39 -19.17
N LEU A 612 14.53 2.33 -19.75
CA LEU A 612 13.81 1.29 -20.47
C LEU A 612 13.26 0.22 -19.51
N PRO A 613 12.18 -0.48 -19.86
CA PRO A 613 11.65 -1.57 -19.07
C PRO A 613 12.68 -2.68 -18.85
N VAL A 614 12.70 -3.26 -17.64
CA VAL A 614 13.50 -4.45 -17.34
C VAL A 614 12.94 -5.65 -18.10
N LEU A 615 13.81 -6.39 -18.77
CA LEU A 615 13.49 -7.61 -19.52
C LEU A 615 13.90 -8.84 -18.73
N TYR A 616 12.93 -9.73 -18.47
CA TYR A 616 13.14 -11.00 -17.78
C TYR A 616 13.42 -12.11 -18.80
N LEU A 617 14.60 -12.72 -18.73
CA LEU A 617 15.01 -13.79 -19.65
C LEU A 617 14.18 -15.06 -19.41
N GLN A 618 13.61 -15.64 -20.46
CA GLN A 618 12.81 -16.89 -20.41
C GLN A 618 13.68 -18.15 -20.31
N ASP A 619 14.94 -18.05 -20.73
CA ASP A 619 15.88 -19.16 -20.80
C ASP A 619 17.26 -18.74 -20.24
N CYS A 620 18.18 -19.69 -20.10
CA CYS A 620 19.54 -19.38 -19.67
C CYS A 620 20.30 -18.58 -20.75
N LYS A 621 21.25 -17.73 -20.33
CA LYS A 621 22.03 -16.90 -21.26
C LYS A 621 22.71 -17.73 -22.36
N GLN A 622 23.08 -18.98 -22.08
CA GLN A 622 23.74 -19.88 -23.03
C GLN A 622 22.78 -20.41 -24.10
N ALA A 623 21.56 -20.80 -23.73
CA ALA A 623 20.53 -21.24 -24.68
C ALA A 623 20.07 -20.07 -25.57
N LEU A 624 19.89 -18.89 -24.98
CA LEU A 624 19.56 -17.67 -25.73
C LEU A 624 20.66 -17.28 -26.72
N TRP A 625 21.93 -17.45 -26.36
CA TRP A 625 23.04 -17.22 -27.28
C TRP A 625 23.01 -18.19 -28.47
N LYS A 626 22.77 -19.49 -28.25
CA LYS A 626 22.67 -20.46 -29.35
C LYS A 626 21.57 -20.06 -30.33
N LYS A 627 20.37 -19.77 -29.83
CA LYS A 627 19.23 -19.29 -30.64
C LYS A 627 19.52 -17.98 -31.37
N PHE A 628 20.24 -17.04 -30.72
CA PHE A 628 20.63 -15.78 -31.35
C PHE A 628 21.63 -16.00 -32.49
N HIS A 629 22.62 -16.86 -32.28
CA HIS A 629 23.66 -17.16 -33.26
C HIS A 629 23.13 -17.94 -34.46
N GLU A 630 22.23 -18.89 -34.23
CA GLU A 630 21.49 -19.60 -35.28
C GLU A 630 20.68 -18.63 -36.15
N ARG A 631 20.02 -17.64 -35.53
CA ARG A 631 19.19 -16.65 -36.23
C ARG A 631 20.00 -15.54 -36.91
N PHE A 632 21.14 -15.13 -36.34
CA PHE A 632 22.00 -14.07 -36.85
C PHE A 632 23.49 -14.48 -36.84
N PRO A 633 23.94 -15.30 -37.80
CA PRO A 633 25.32 -15.81 -37.84
C PRO A 633 26.38 -14.71 -37.94
N ASN A 634 26.08 -13.63 -38.68
CA ASN A 634 26.95 -12.46 -38.88
C ASN A 634 26.72 -11.33 -37.85
N GLY A 635 25.94 -11.61 -36.80
CA GLY A 635 25.60 -10.65 -35.75
C GLY A 635 26.75 -10.37 -34.78
N MET A 636 26.43 -9.75 -33.64
CA MET A 636 27.45 -9.48 -32.64
C MET A 636 28.05 -10.76 -32.04
N GLN A 637 29.35 -10.72 -31.75
CA GLN A 637 30.09 -11.84 -31.19
C GLN A 637 29.63 -12.17 -29.77
N ARG A 638 29.82 -13.43 -29.36
CA ARG A 638 29.37 -13.98 -28.04
C ARG A 638 29.75 -13.09 -26.87
N THR A 639 30.98 -12.58 -26.85
CA THR A 639 31.49 -11.72 -25.79
C THR A 639 30.76 -10.38 -25.74
N SER A 640 30.45 -9.78 -26.89
CA SER A 640 29.66 -8.54 -26.98
C SER A 640 28.20 -8.77 -26.60
N PHE A 641 27.61 -9.91 -27.01
CA PHE A 641 26.25 -10.33 -26.62
C PHE A 641 26.13 -10.49 -25.10
N MET A 642 27.07 -11.21 -24.49
CA MET A 642 27.09 -11.43 -23.04
C MET A 642 27.35 -10.14 -22.27
N THR A 643 28.29 -9.30 -22.72
CA THR A 643 28.56 -7.98 -22.13
C THR A 643 27.32 -7.09 -22.15
N ARG A 644 26.51 -7.15 -23.22
CA ARG A 644 25.23 -6.43 -23.30
C ARG A 644 24.17 -6.96 -22.33
N LEU A 645 24.14 -8.28 -22.13
CA LEU A 645 23.26 -8.94 -21.16
C LEU A 645 23.71 -8.80 -19.70
N ASP A 646 24.89 -8.24 -19.45
CA ASP A 646 25.42 -8.03 -18.09
C ASP A 646 24.90 -6.74 -17.43
N GLY A 647 24.13 -5.94 -18.18
CA GLY A 647 23.43 -4.77 -17.64
C GLY A 647 22.21 -5.14 -16.77
N LYS A 648 21.82 -4.23 -15.88
CA LYS A 648 20.65 -4.38 -14.97
C LYS A 648 19.29 -4.45 -15.70
N ARG A 649 19.26 -4.11 -17.00
CA ARG A 649 18.09 -4.22 -17.90
C ARG A 649 17.68 -5.68 -18.15
N PHE A 650 18.62 -6.63 -18.24
CA PHE A 650 18.33 -8.04 -18.55
C PHE A 650 18.50 -8.89 -17.30
N VAL A 651 17.39 -9.25 -16.66
CA VAL A 651 17.41 -9.93 -15.35
C VAL A 651 16.94 -11.38 -15.49
N TYR A 652 17.81 -12.32 -15.15
CA TYR A 652 17.41 -13.70 -14.91
C TYR A 652 16.72 -13.77 -13.55
N LYS A 653 15.40 -13.95 -13.48
CA LYS A 653 14.70 -14.02 -12.18
C LYS A 653 13.65 -15.12 -12.09
N GLU A 654 13.83 -15.92 -11.04
CA GLU A 654 12.91 -16.92 -10.50
C GLU A 654 11.67 -16.33 -9.80
N ASN A 655 11.40 -15.04 -9.84
CA ASN A 655 10.22 -14.44 -9.16
C ASN A 655 9.34 -13.63 -10.12
N LEU A 656 8.64 -14.32 -11.02
CA LEU A 656 7.38 -13.81 -11.58
C LEU A 656 6.19 -13.99 -10.61
N GLY A 657 6.43 -14.60 -9.44
CA GLY A 657 5.41 -14.87 -8.42
C GLY A 657 4.99 -13.75 -7.52
N GLY A 658 5.54 -12.55 -7.67
CA GLY A 658 5.17 -11.43 -6.79
C GLY A 658 3.84 -10.76 -7.15
N LEU A 659 3.27 -11.06 -8.31
CA LEU A 659 2.03 -10.42 -8.81
C LEU A 659 0.83 -11.38 -8.85
N CYS A 660 1.06 -12.69 -8.96
CA CYS A 660 0.01 -13.70 -8.88
C CYS A 660 0.05 -14.35 -7.50
N SER A 661 -0.95 -14.02 -6.66
CA SER A 661 -1.11 -14.61 -5.33
C SER A 661 -1.24 -16.14 -5.42
N GLU A 662 -1.98 -16.65 -6.40
CA GLU A 662 -2.17 -18.08 -6.62
C GLU A 662 -0.85 -18.80 -6.91
N CYS A 663 0.01 -18.26 -7.77
CA CYS A 663 1.34 -18.83 -8.02
C CYS A 663 2.21 -18.87 -6.76
N ASN A 664 2.07 -17.87 -5.89
CA ASN A 664 2.85 -17.79 -4.66
C ASN A 664 2.33 -18.75 -3.59
N GLU A 665 1.03 -18.75 -3.34
CA GLU A 665 0.37 -19.55 -2.30
C GLU A 665 0.33 -21.04 -2.64
N CYS A 666 0.12 -21.38 -3.91
CA CYS A 666 -0.06 -22.75 -4.36
C CYS A 666 1.22 -23.36 -4.97
N GLY A 667 2.14 -22.54 -5.48
CA GLY A 667 3.40 -22.98 -6.08
C GLY A 667 4.62 -22.66 -5.21
N TYR A 668 5.05 -21.40 -5.22
CA TYR A 668 6.38 -21.01 -4.72
C TYR A 668 6.57 -21.24 -3.22
N GLN A 669 5.58 -20.86 -2.40
CA GLN A 669 5.65 -21.08 -0.95
C GLN A 669 5.58 -22.57 -0.61
N VAL A 670 4.83 -23.36 -1.39
CA VAL A 670 4.68 -24.80 -1.17
C VAL A 670 5.99 -25.52 -1.41
N PHE A 671 6.67 -25.24 -2.53
CA PHE A 671 8.01 -25.79 -2.79
C PHE A 671 9.03 -25.41 -1.70
N ALA A 672 9.03 -24.15 -1.26
CA ALA A 672 9.92 -23.70 -0.18
C ALA A 672 9.62 -24.41 1.15
N ASN A 673 8.34 -24.62 1.47
CA ASN A 673 7.92 -25.35 2.66
C ASN A 673 8.31 -26.84 2.61
N ILE A 674 8.23 -27.47 1.44
CA ILE A 674 8.64 -28.88 1.25
C ILE A 674 10.17 -29.00 1.41
N GLU A 675 10.94 -28.11 0.79
CA GLU A 675 12.40 -28.05 0.96
C GLU A 675 12.78 -27.87 2.45
N GLU A 676 12.09 -27.00 3.19
CA GLU A 676 12.29 -26.82 4.63
C GLU A 676 11.94 -28.08 5.43
N LEU A 677 10.84 -28.76 5.11
CA LEU A 677 10.45 -30.02 5.77
C LEU A 677 11.47 -31.15 5.56
N ILE A 678 12.00 -31.29 4.34
CA ILE A 678 13.04 -32.27 4.01
C ILE A 678 14.30 -31.98 4.83
N ASN A 679 14.70 -30.71 4.93
CA ASN A 679 15.87 -30.28 5.68
C ASN A 679 15.75 -30.54 7.19
N ILE A 680 14.55 -30.42 7.76
CA ILE A 680 14.32 -30.59 9.20
C ILE A 680 14.24 -32.09 9.58
N ASN A 681 13.55 -32.91 8.79
CA ASN A 681 13.15 -34.26 9.21
C ASN A 681 14.04 -35.39 8.67
N ILE A 682 14.76 -35.19 7.56
CA ILE A 682 15.61 -36.24 6.98
C ILE A 682 17.05 -36.05 7.43
N THR A 683 17.59 -36.94 8.28
CA THR A 683 18.95 -36.80 8.84
C THR A 683 20.08 -37.25 7.91
N ASN A 684 19.80 -38.18 6.99
CA ASN A 684 20.79 -38.67 6.02
C ASN A 684 21.06 -37.59 4.94
N LEU A 685 22.30 -37.11 4.87
CA LEU A 685 22.70 -36.01 3.98
C LEU A 685 22.59 -36.36 2.49
N ALA A 686 22.99 -37.58 2.09
CA ALA A 686 22.96 -37.99 0.69
C ALA A 686 21.52 -38.10 0.19
N PHE A 687 20.66 -38.75 0.96
CA PHE A 687 19.24 -38.90 0.64
C PHE A 687 18.48 -37.57 0.73
N ARG A 688 18.83 -36.70 1.68
CA ARG A 688 18.29 -35.33 1.76
C ARG A 688 18.62 -34.53 0.49
N ASN A 689 19.86 -34.59 0.03
CA ASN A 689 20.28 -33.87 -1.19
C ASN A 689 19.60 -34.43 -2.45
N GLU A 690 19.35 -35.73 -2.50
CA GLU A 690 18.58 -36.37 -3.56
C GLU A 690 17.13 -35.84 -3.59
N LEU A 691 16.42 -35.86 -2.45
CA LEU A 691 15.06 -35.32 -2.35
C LEU A 691 14.99 -33.81 -2.66
N ILE A 692 16.01 -33.04 -2.27
CA ILE A 692 16.11 -31.61 -2.63
C ILE A 692 16.33 -31.43 -4.14
N SER A 693 17.13 -32.28 -4.77
CA SER A 693 17.31 -32.25 -6.22
C SER A 693 16.01 -32.59 -6.95
N GLU A 694 15.28 -33.60 -6.49
CA GLU A 694 13.99 -34.01 -7.04
C GLU A 694 12.94 -32.88 -6.93
N VAL A 695 12.80 -32.27 -5.76
CA VAL A 695 11.82 -31.17 -5.57
C VAL A 695 12.18 -29.93 -6.40
N GLN A 696 13.47 -29.65 -6.59
CA GLN A 696 13.93 -28.56 -7.46
C GLN A 696 13.66 -28.85 -8.95
N ASN A 697 13.84 -30.10 -9.38
CA ASN A 697 13.53 -30.51 -10.74
C ASN A 697 12.01 -30.44 -11.01
N LEU A 698 11.19 -30.91 -10.08
CA LEU A 698 9.73 -30.76 -10.13
C LEU A 698 9.31 -29.29 -10.19
N ARG A 699 9.92 -28.44 -9.35
CA ARG A 699 9.69 -27.00 -9.36
C ARG A 699 10.02 -26.35 -10.70
N ARG A 700 11.12 -26.75 -11.35
CA ARG A 700 11.48 -26.25 -12.68
C ARG A 700 10.47 -26.70 -13.74
N TYR A 701 10.12 -27.98 -13.74
CA TYR A 701 9.19 -28.57 -14.68
C TYR A 701 7.80 -27.90 -14.60
N LEU A 702 7.16 -27.89 -13.42
CA LEU A 702 5.81 -27.32 -13.26
C LEU A 702 5.73 -25.83 -13.61
N ARG A 703 6.83 -25.11 -13.41
CA ARG A 703 6.90 -23.67 -13.64
C ARG A 703 7.11 -23.29 -15.11
N ARG A 704 7.94 -24.04 -15.82
CA ARG A 704 8.45 -23.64 -17.15
C ARG A 704 7.99 -24.56 -18.26
N ASP A 705 8.08 -25.85 -18.03
CA ASP A 705 8.00 -26.84 -19.10
C ASP A 705 6.60 -27.43 -19.20
N TYR A 706 5.91 -27.63 -18.08
CA TYR A 706 4.52 -28.09 -18.04
C TYR A 706 3.62 -27.27 -18.99
N ALA A 707 3.69 -25.94 -18.94
CA ALA A 707 2.87 -25.07 -19.78
C ALA A 707 3.19 -25.17 -21.29
N LYS A 708 4.39 -25.60 -21.67
CA LYS A 708 4.80 -25.75 -23.09
C LYS A 708 4.22 -27.00 -23.73
N HIS A 709 3.89 -28.00 -22.91
CA HIS A 709 3.21 -29.21 -23.38
C HIS A 709 1.72 -28.99 -23.63
N LEU A 710 1.15 -27.89 -23.12
CA LEU A 710 -0.24 -27.53 -23.34
C LEU A 710 -0.38 -26.81 -24.68
N LYS A 711 -1.06 -27.45 -25.63
CA LYS A 711 -1.19 -26.92 -27.00
C LYS A 711 -2.58 -26.35 -27.25
N VAL A 712 -2.63 -25.18 -27.88
CA VAL A 712 -3.86 -24.50 -28.33
C VAL A 712 -3.67 -24.07 -29.77
N THR A 713 -4.68 -24.27 -30.62
CA THR A 713 -4.65 -23.86 -32.03
C THR A 713 -4.66 -22.33 -32.17
N GLN A 714 -4.37 -21.85 -33.38
CA GLN A 714 -4.46 -20.42 -33.72
C GLN A 714 -5.90 -19.88 -33.61
N SER A 715 -6.91 -20.76 -33.75
CA SER A 715 -8.33 -20.48 -33.50
C SER A 715 -8.75 -20.62 -32.02
N GLY A 716 -7.80 -20.76 -31.09
CA GLY A 716 -8.10 -20.79 -29.65
C GLY A 716 -8.68 -22.11 -29.13
N ILE A 717 -8.58 -23.21 -29.89
CA ILE A 717 -9.09 -24.53 -29.50
C ILE A 717 -7.98 -25.34 -28.83
N ALA A 718 -8.25 -25.91 -27.65
CA ALA A 718 -7.29 -26.80 -26.98
C ALA A 718 -7.08 -28.08 -27.82
N ILE A 719 -5.82 -28.44 -28.05
CA ILE A 719 -5.43 -29.63 -28.80
C ILE A 719 -5.35 -30.80 -27.82
N HIS A 720 -5.97 -31.92 -28.17
CA HIS A 720 -5.85 -33.17 -27.41
C HIS A 720 -4.42 -33.72 -27.52
N ASP A 721 -3.95 -34.28 -26.41
CA ASP A 721 -2.65 -34.88 -26.22
C ASP A 721 -2.84 -36.28 -25.65
N HIS A 722 -2.01 -37.23 -26.07
CA HIS A 722 -2.08 -38.63 -25.62
C HIS A 722 -1.82 -38.77 -24.11
N TYR A 723 -1.16 -37.79 -23.48
CA TYR A 723 -1.02 -37.70 -22.03
C TYR A 723 -2.18 -36.93 -21.39
N LEU A 724 -2.91 -37.59 -20.48
CA LEU A 724 -4.04 -36.98 -19.76
C LEU A 724 -3.67 -35.73 -18.96
N SER A 725 -2.45 -35.67 -18.44
CA SER A 725 -1.93 -34.52 -17.70
C SER A 725 -1.71 -33.27 -18.56
N HIS A 726 -1.58 -33.42 -19.88
CA HIS A 726 -1.36 -32.31 -20.82
C HIS A 726 -2.64 -31.84 -21.52
N CYS A 727 -3.73 -32.60 -21.38
CA CYS A 727 -5.06 -32.23 -21.85
C CYS A 727 -5.81 -31.23 -20.93
N LEU A 728 -5.11 -30.29 -20.27
CA LEU A 728 -5.73 -29.28 -19.39
C LEU A 728 -6.66 -29.82 -18.27
N ARG A 729 -6.57 -31.13 -17.95
CA ARG A 729 -7.49 -31.83 -17.03
C ARG A 729 -7.67 -31.11 -15.70
N TYR A 730 -6.54 -30.74 -15.09
CA TYR A 730 -6.52 -30.11 -13.78
C TYR A 730 -7.20 -28.72 -13.79
N ALA A 731 -7.27 -28.06 -14.95
CA ALA A 731 -7.88 -26.75 -15.10
C ALA A 731 -9.39 -26.78 -15.40
N PHE A 732 -9.82 -27.64 -16.33
CA PHE A 732 -11.17 -27.58 -16.92
C PHE A 732 -11.98 -28.89 -16.81
N GLY A 733 -11.42 -29.91 -16.14
CA GLY A 733 -12.05 -31.21 -15.95
C GLY A 733 -11.61 -32.26 -16.97
N ASP A 734 -12.21 -33.44 -16.90
CA ASP A 734 -11.80 -34.58 -17.73
C ASP A 734 -12.09 -34.34 -19.22
N CYS A 735 -11.09 -34.62 -20.04
CA CYS A 735 -11.20 -34.66 -21.50
C CYS A 735 -12.02 -35.89 -21.91
N GLN A 736 -12.88 -35.74 -22.92
CA GLN A 736 -13.75 -36.81 -23.42
C GLN A 736 -13.05 -37.76 -24.42
N GLU A 737 -11.82 -37.43 -24.83
CA GLU A 737 -11.00 -38.24 -25.75
C GLU A 737 -10.12 -39.25 -24.97
N SER A 738 -9.56 -40.27 -25.63
CA SER A 738 -8.81 -41.37 -24.98
C SER A 738 -7.35 -40.99 -24.69
N HIS A 739 -6.81 -41.39 -23.53
CA HIS A 739 -5.43 -41.07 -23.12
C HIS A 739 -4.69 -42.36 -22.74
N PRO A 740 -4.05 -43.04 -23.69
CA PRO A 740 -3.40 -44.32 -23.45
C PRO A 740 -2.12 -44.21 -22.61
N ASP A 741 -1.51 -43.02 -22.55
CA ASP A 741 -0.18 -42.81 -22.00
C ASP A 741 -0.17 -41.92 -20.75
N ILE A 742 0.81 -42.16 -19.87
CA ILE A 742 1.04 -41.36 -18.66
C ILE A 742 2.35 -40.59 -18.81
N CYS A 743 2.31 -39.28 -18.58
CA CYS A 743 3.52 -38.46 -18.65
C CYS A 743 4.36 -38.68 -17.39
N THR A 744 5.53 -39.28 -17.55
CA THR A 744 6.51 -39.54 -16.47
C THR A 744 6.84 -38.28 -15.67
N ASN A 745 7.05 -37.14 -16.33
CA ASN A 745 7.35 -35.87 -15.65
C ASN A 745 6.18 -35.33 -14.80
N CYS A 746 4.94 -35.54 -15.23
CA CYS A 746 3.76 -35.17 -14.43
C CYS A 746 3.51 -36.18 -13.31
N GLU A 747 3.79 -37.46 -13.55
CA GLU A 747 3.64 -38.54 -12.57
C GLU A 747 4.68 -38.46 -11.45
N ASN A 748 5.89 -37.96 -11.76
CA ASN A 748 6.95 -37.70 -10.78
C ASN A 748 6.47 -36.84 -9.60
N LEU A 749 5.47 -35.95 -9.80
CA LEU A 749 4.88 -35.21 -8.69
C LEU A 749 4.24 -36.16 -7.67
N PHE A 750 3.44 -37.12 -8.12
CA PHE A 750 2.72 -38.05 -7.26
C PHE A 750 3.68 -39.09 -6.64
N ILE A 751 4.64 -39.58 -7.43
CA ILE A 751 5.70 -40.49 -6.97
C ILE A 751 6.52 -39.83 -5.86
N PHE A 752 6.92 -38.57 -6.05
CA PHE A 752 7.68 -37.81 -5.07
C PHE A 752 6.92 -37.65 -3.74
N PHE A 753 5.62 -37.33 -3.76
CA PHE A 753 4.82 -37.24 -2.53
C PHE A 753 4.64 -38.60 -1.85
N LYS A 754 4.56 -39.69 -2.61
CA LYS A 754 4.53 -41.05 -2.07
C LYS A 754 5.85 -41.39 -1.36
N ASN A 755 6.98 -41.19 -2.03
CA ASN A 755 8.32 -41.40 -1.47
C ASN A 755 8.56 -40.54 -0.21
N LEU A 756 8.10 -39.28 -0.22
CA LEU A 756 8.18 -38.40 0.96
C LEU A 756 7.36 -38.93 2.15
N LYS A 757 6.14 -39.43 1.93
CA LYS A 757 5.30 -39.97 3.02
C LYS A 757 5.88 -41.23 3.63
N GLU A 758 6.53 -42.08 2.84
CA GLU A 758 7.19 -43.30 3.31
C GLU A 758 8.40 -42.98 4.22
N ASN A 759 9.05 -41.83 4.00
CA ASN A 759 10.25 -41.41 4.72
C ASN A 759 10.01 -40.33 5.80
N LEU A 760 8.76 -39.85 5.95
CA LEU A 760 8.39 -38.81 6.92
C LEU A 760 7.33 -39.31 7.89
N PRO A 761 7.34 -38.82 9.15
CA PRO A 761 6.41 -39.28 10.18
C PRO A 761 4.95 -38.96 9.83
N SER A 762 4.05 -39.86 10.24
CA SER A 762 2.63 -39.86 9.87
C SER A 762 1.86 -38.61 10.30
N ASN A 763 2.31 -37.92 11.35
CA ASN A 763 1.76 -36.63 11.79
C ASN A 763 1.90 -35.51 10.75
N LEU A 764 2.81 -35.65 9.78
CA LEU A 764 3.03 -34.68 8.70
C LEU A 764 2.27 -35.03 7.40
N HIS A 765 1.65 -36.21 7.32
CA HIS A 765 1.00 -36.68 6.08
C HIS A 765 -0.16 -35.77 5.65
N SER A 766 -0.93 -35.22 6.59
CA SER A 766 -2.00 -34.27 6.30
C SER A 766 -1.50 -32.94 5.70
N ASN A 767 -0.31 -32.49 6.09
CA ASN A 767 0.34 -31.32 5.51
C ASN A 767 0.87 -31.62 4.10
N LEU A 768 1.42 -32.82 3.89
CA LEU A 768 1.86 -33.28 2.57
C LEU A 768 0.68 -33.41 1.60
N ASP A 769 -0.47 -33.92 2.05
CA ASP A 769 -1.71 -33.97 1.25
C ASP A 769 -2.16 -32.57 0.82
N GLU A 770 -2.09 -31.59 1.73
CA GLU A 770 -2.43 -30.21 1.42
C GLU A 770 -1.44 -29.58 0.42
N PHE A 771 -0.15 -29.83 0.59
CA PHE A 771 0.86 -29.34 -0.36
C PHE A 771 0.69 -29.96 -1.74
N GLN A 772 0.37 -31.25 -1.82
CA GLN A 772 0.08 -31.90 -3.09
C GLN A 772 -1.15 -31.28 -3.77
N LYS A 773 -2.25 -31.06 -3.03
CA LYS A 773 -3.45 -30.37 -3.54
C LYS A 773 -3.14 -28.97 -4.07
N ARG A 774 -2.33 -28.21 -3.35
CA ARG A 774 -1.91 -26.87 -3.77
C ARG A 774 -1.03 -26.89 -5.02
N LEU A 775 -0.10 -27.83 -5.16
CA LEU A 775 0.70 -27.97 -6.38
C LEU A 775 -0.14 -28.41 -7.59
N ILE A 776 -1.19 -29.20 -7.39
CA ILE A 776 -2.18 -29.49 -8.43
C ILE A 776 -2.96 -28.21 -8.81
N ALA A 777 -3.36 -27.40 -7.83
CA ALA A 777 -3.98 -26.09 -8.10
C ALA A 777 -3.02 -25.16 -8.87
N PHE A 778 -1.71 -25.22 -8.59
CA PHE A 778 -0.68 -24.50 -9.33
C PHE A 778 -0.56 -24.95 -10.79
N MET A 779 -0.60 -26.26 -11.06
CA MET A 779 -0.70 -26.81 -12.42
C MET A 779 -1.97 -26.34 -13.13
N SER A 780 -3.09 -26.33 -12.41
CA SER A 780 -4.39 -25.88 -12.91
C SER A 780 -4.35 -24.41 -13.32
N HIS A 781 -3.72 -23.56 -12.50
CA HIS A 781 -3.52 -22.15 -12.80
C HIS A 781 -2.66 -21.94 -14.06
N HIS A 782 -1.54 -22.65 -14.17
CA HIS A 782 -0.70 -22.58 -15.37
C HIS A 782 -1.45 -23.04 -16.64
N ALA A 783 -2.27 -24.08 -16.53
CA ALA A 783 -3.08 -24.56 -17.64
C ALA A 783 -4.16 -23.57 -18.07
N ARG A 784 -4.88 -22.96 -17.12
CA ARG A 784 -5.83 -21.88 -17.42
C ARG A 784 -5.13 -20.70 -18.09
N LYS A 785 -4.01 -20.24 -17.54
CA LYS A 785 -3.24 -19.15 -18.11
C LYS A 785 -2.79 -19.39 -19.55
N THR A 786 -2.29 -20.59 -19.87
CA THR A 786 -1.87 -20.93 -21.24
C THR A 786 -3.05 -20.88 -22.20
N TYR A 787 -4.18 -21.50 -21.83
CA TYR A 787 -5.38 -21.49 -22.66
C TYR A 787 -5.93 -20.07 -22.88
N LEU A 788 -6.04 -19.29 -21.82
CA LEU A 788 -6.64 -17.95 -21.84
C LEU A 788 -5.79 -16.95 -22.62
N ASN A 789 -4.46 -17.05 -22.56
CA ASN A 789 -3.56 -16.23 -23.38
C ASN A 789 -3.70 -16.48 -24.89
N ALA A 790 -4.16 -17.66 -25.30
CA ALA A 790 -4.40 -18.00 -26.70
C ALA A 790 -5.74 -17.46 -27.24
N GLN A 791 -6.68 -17.09 -26.35
CA GLN A 791 -8.03 -16.64 -26.77
C GLN A 791 -8.04 -15.25 -27.42
N LEU A 792 -7.23 -14.31 -26.92
CA LEU A 792 -7.19 -12.95 -27.47
C LEU A 792 -6.64 -12.92 -28.91
N PRO A 793 -5.48 -13.54 -29.23
CA PRO A 793 -5.00 -13.64 -30.61
C PRO A 793 -6.01 -14.35 -31.54
N ALA A 794 -6.65 -15.43 -31.05
CA ALA A 794 -7.67 -16.14 -31.81
C ALA A 794 -8.88 -15.24 -32.14
N ALA A 795 -9.42 -14.55 -31.15
CA ALA A 795 -10.55 -13.63 -31.34
C ALA A 795 -10.22 -12.45 -32.28
N LEU A 796 -8.97 -11.96 -32.25
CA LEU A 796 -8.51 -10.93 -33.19
C LEU A 796 -8.36 -11.48 -34.62
N SER A 797 -7.91 -12.73 -34.79
CA SER A 797 -7.82 -13.36 -36.11
C SER A 797 -9.18 -13.67 -36.75
N GLU A 798 -10.19 -13.94 -35.92
CA GLU A 798 -11.58 -14.19 -36.36
C GLU A 798 -12.39 -12.90 -36.59
N LEU A 799 -11.78 -11.71 -36.41
CA LEU A 799 -12.49 -10.43 -36.49
C LEU A 799 -12.78 -10.01 -37.95
N GLU A 800 -14.07 -9.94 -38.29
CA GLU A 800 -14.59 -9.47 -39.57
C GLU A 800 -14.98 -7.98 -39.55
N PHE A 801 -15.29 -7.39 -40.71
CA PHE A 801 -15.55 -5.95 -40.85
C PHE A 801 -16.77 -5.42 -40.09
N ASP A 802 -17.80 -6.25 -39.91
CA ASP A 802 -19.00 -5.90 -39.15
C ASP A 802 -18.94 -6.45 -37.70
N ASP A 803 -17.81 -7.01 -37.28
CA ASP A 803 -17.62 -7.58 -35.96
C ASP A 803 -16.82 -6.63 -35.05
N ALA A 804 -17.04 -6.75 -33.74
CA ALA A 804 -16.24 -6.07 -32.73
C ALA A 804 -15.81 -7.01 -31.61
N LEU A 805 -14.58 -6.81 -31.13
CA LEU A 805 -14.07 -7.46 -29.92
C LEU A 805 -14.02 -6.43 -28.79
N ILE A 806 -14.66 -6.75 -27.67
CA ILE A 806 -14.71 -5.89 -26.49
C ILE A 806 -13.95 -6.55 -25.35
N ILE A 807 -12.97 -5.85 -24.77
CA ILE A 807 -12.31 -6.25 -23.52
C ILE A 807 -12.77 -5.33 -22.41
N VAL A 808 -13.36 -5.89 -21.35
CA VAL A 808 -13.87 -5.11 -20.20
C VAL A 808 -13.12 -5.45 -18.91
N ASP A 809 -12.80 -4.42 -18.14
CA ASP A 809 -12.14 -4.59 -16.84
C ASP A 809 -12.54 -3.48 -15.85
N TYR A 810 -12.64 -3.85 -14.57
CA TYR A 810 -12.80 -2.86 -13.51
C TYR A 810 -11.43 -2.41 -13.04
N LYS A 811 -11.10 -1.16 -13.33
CA LYS A 811 -9.92 -0.54 -12.75
C LYS A 811 -10.11 -0.33 -11.25
N MET A 812 -8.97 -0.21 -10.59
CA MET A 812 -8.85 0.35 -9.26
C MET A 812 -9.75 1.56 -9.03
N ARG A 813 -10.49 1.56 -7.91
CA ARG A 813 -11.37 2.68 -7.54
C ARG A 813 -10.57 3.97 -7.42
N ILE A 814 -11.11 5.06 -7.97
CA ILE A 814 -10.53 6.40 -7.81
C ILE A 814 -10.92 6.90 -6.43
N ASN A 815 -9.94 6.93 -5.53
CA ASN A 815 -10.13 7.49 -4.20
C ASN A 815 -9.87 9.00 -4.23
N PRO A 816 -10.82 9.85 -3.78
CA PRO A 816 -10.52 11.25 -3.54
C PRO A 816 -9.39 11.33 -2.50
N LYS A 817 -8.43 12.25 -2.71
CA LYS A 817 -7.14 12.37 -2.00
C LYS A 817 -7.14 12.19 -0.46
N LYS A 818 -8.29 12.24 0.24
CA LYS A 818 -8.42 12.16 1.70
C LYS A 818 -8.76 10.79 2.31
N ALA A 819 -8.81 9.69 1.55
CA ALA A 819 -8.99 8.34 2.13
C ALA A 819 -7.66 7.56 2.16
N ARG A 820 -7.00 7.48 3.33
CA ARG A 820 -5.82 6.63 3.56
C ARG A 820 -6.28 5.30 4.17
N GLU A 821 -6.33 4.24 3.36
CA GLU A 821 -6.48 2.85 3.80
C GLU A 821 -5.26 2.04 3.37
N THR A 822 -4.96 0.98 4.10
CA THR A 822 -3.82 0.09 3.81
C THR A 822 -4.13 -0.84 2.63
N LYS A 823 -3.10 -1.32 1.91
CA LYS A 823 -3.25 -2.10 0.68
C LYS A 823 -4.05 -3.40 0.87
N ASP A 824 -4.13 -3.90 2.09
CA ASP A 824 -4.86 -5.11 2.46
C ASP A 824 -6.38 -4.86 2.65
N GLU A 825 -6.82 -3.59 2.67
CA GLU A 825 -8.22 -3.15 2.79
C GLU A 825 -8.86 -2.76 1.43
N TRP A 826 -8.11 -2.89 0.32
CA TRP A 826 -8.46 -2.36 -1.02
C TRP A 826 -9.76 -2.89 -1.66
N PHE A 827 -10.39 -3.94 -1.12
CA PHE A 827 -11.52 -4.60 -1.76
C PHE A 827 -12.91 -4.24 -1.23
N GLY A 828 -13.08 -3.18 -0.43
CA GLY A 828 -14.44 -2.87 0.01
C GLY A 828 -14.71 -1.49 0.59
N LYS A 829 -15.35 -0.66 -0.24
CA LYS A 829 -16.59 0.10 0.05
C LYS A 829 -16.53 1.64 -0.03
N ARG A 830 -15.39 2.29 -0.31
CA ARG A 830 -15.36 3.76 -0.57
C ARG A 830 -14.40 4.13 -1.71
N GLY A 831 -14.87 4.93 -2.67
CA GLY A 831 -14.13 5.34 -3.88
C GLY A 831 -15.03 5.34 -5.13
N TRP A 832 -14.74 6.17 -6.13
CA TRP A 832 -15.46 6.16 -7.41
C TRP A 832 -15.10 4.91 -8.19
N THR A 833 -16.12 4.24 -8.74
CA THR A 833 -15.94 3.06 -9.59
C THR A 833 -15.39 3.50 -10.94
N LEU A 834 -14.36 2.81 -11.44
CA LEU A 834 -13.80 3.03 -12.78
C LEU A 834 -13.89 1.72 -13.55
N HIS A 835 -14.55 1.75 -14.71
CA HIS A 835 -14.73 0.59 -15.59
C HIS A 835 -14.22 0.94 -16.98
N SER A 836 -13.32 0.11 -17.49
CA SER A 836 -12.63 0.31 -18.74
C SER A 836 -13.12 -0.67 -19.79
N ILE A 837 -13.34 -0.16 -20.99
CA ILE A 837 -13.76 -0.93 -22.15
C ILE A 837 -12.80 -0.64 -23.29
N LEU A 838 -12.11 -1.66 -23.77
CA LEU A 838 -11.34 -1.61 -25.01
C LEU A 838 -12.18 -2.20 -26.13
N LEU A 839 -12.37 -1.46 -27.20
CA LEU A 839 -13.10 -1.85 -28.38
C LEU A 839 -12.12 -2.02 -29.55
N TYR A 840 -12.11 -3.20 -30.14
CA TYR A 840 -11.36 -3.53 -31.35
C TYR A 840 -12.37 -3.68 -32.50
N THR A 841 -12.16 -2.91 -33.56
CA THR A 841 -12.95 -2.96 -34.79
C THR A 841 -12.03 -3.04 -35.99
N LYS A 842 -12.49 -3.61 -37.10
CA LYS A 842 -11.70 -3.72 -38.32
C LYS A 842 -12.12 -2.66 -39.33
N ASN A 843 -11.17 -1.85 -39.76
CA ASN A 843 -11.41 -0.78 -40.72
C ASN A 843 -11.59 -1.36 -42.13
N GLN A 844 -12.68 -0.99 -42.81
CA GLN A 844 -13.00 -1.49 -44.15
C GLN A 844 -12.00 -1.02 -45.22
N ASP A 845 -11.47 0.19 -45.10
CA ASP A 845 -10.63 0.79 -46.15
C ASP A 845 -9.15 0.40 -46.02
N THR A 846 -8.67 0.21 -44.79
CA THR A 846 -7.24 -0.06 -44.51
C THR A 846 -6.96 -1.49 -44.08
N ASN A 847 -8.00 -2.30 -43.83
CA ASN A 847 -7.90 -3.64 -43.26
C ASN A 847 -7.13 -3.70 -41.92
N ASN A 848 -6.88 -2.54 -41.29
CA ASN A 848 -6.21 -2.41 -40.00
C ASN A 848 -7.21 -2.59 -38.85
N ILE A 849 -6.68 -2.93 -37.68
CA ILE A 849 -7.47 -3.04 -36.45
C ILE A 849 -7.42 -1.70 -35.73
N ASP A 850 -8.57 -1.05 -35.65
CA ASP A 850 -8.78 0.18 -34.91
C ASP A 850 -9.08 -0.15 -33.44
N ILE A 851 -8.40 0.53 -32.53
CA ILE A 851 -8.51 0.30 -31.08
C ILE A 851 -8.98 1.57 -30.39
N ASN A 852 -10.13 1.50 -29.73
CA ASN A 852 -10.70 2.59 -28.94
C ASN A 852 -10.79 2.19 -27.46
N ALA A 853 -10.35 3.08 -26.56
CA ALA A 853 -10.41 2.86 -25.12
C ALA A 853 -11.43 3.81 -24.48
N PHE A 854 -12.39 3.27 -23.73
CA PHE A 854 -13.44 4.00 -23.03
C PHE A 854 -13.33 3.76 -21.52
N ASP A 855 -13.07 4.82 -20.76
CA ASP A 855 -13.07 4.80 -19.29
C ASP A 855 -14.33 5.47 -18.76
N HIS A 856 -15.19 4.68 -18.12
CA HIS A 856 -16.40 5.14 -17.43
C HIS A 856 -16.16 5.23 -15.93
N TRP A 857 -16.31 6.43 -15.36
CA TRP A 857 -16.22 6.62 -13.93
C TRP A 857 -17.58 6.98 -13.31
N SER A 858 -17.83 6.51 -12.09
CA SER A 858 -19.09 6.75 -11.38
C SER A 858 -18.91 6.95 -9.88
N GLY A 859 -19.79 7.80 -9.32
CA GLY A 859 -19.98 7.91 -7.88
C GLY A 859 -20.75 6.72 -7.28
N ASP A 860 -21.41 5.92 -8.12
CA ASP A 860 -22.01 4.65 -7.70
C ASP A 860 -20.90 3.65 -7.32
N THR A 861 -20.95 3.17 -6.08
CA THR A 861 -19.94 2.27 -5.52
C THR A 861 -20.26 0.78 -5.75
N LYS A 862 -21.40 0.48 -6.36
CA LYS A 862 -21.84 -0.88 -6.68
C LYS A 862 -21.28 -1.32 -8.04
N GLN A 863 -20.40 -2.32 -8.01
CA GLN A 863 -19.92 -3.05 -9.19
C GLN A 863 -20.85 -4.25 -9.39
N ASP A 864 -21.96 -4.05 -10.09
CA ASP A 864 -23.01 -5.04 -10.32
C ASP A 864 -23.35 -5.17 -11.82
N ALA A 865 -24.18 -6.16 -12.16
CA ALA A 865 -24.61 -6.43 -13.53
C ALA A 865 -25.14 -5.20 -14.26
N TRP A 866 -25.92 -4.38 -13.53
CA TRP A 866 -26.55 -3.19 -14.06
C TRP A 866 -25.53 -2.11 -14.41
N PHE A 867 -24.51 -1.93 -13.58
CA PHE A 867 -23.40 -1.03 -13.88
C PHE A 867 -22.65 -1.45 -15.14
N THR A 868 -22.27 -2.73 -15.25
CA THR A 868 -21.57 -3.25 -16.43
C THR A 868 -22.41 -3.07 -17.70
N ALA A 869 -23.70 -3.41 -17.65
CA ALA A 869 -24.61 -3.23 -18.77
C ALA A 869 -24.77 -1.75 -19.17
N SER A 870 -24.84 -0.84 -18.20
CA SER A 870 -24.91 0.60 -18.45
C SER A 870 -23.64 1.15 -19.10
N SER A 871 -22.48 0.64 -18.68
CA SER A 871 -21.19 1.04 -19.27
C SER A 871 -21.03 0.55 -20.70
N LEU A 872 -21.46 -0.69 -20.98
CA LEU A 872 -21.51 -1.26 -22.32
C LEU A 872 -22.47 -0.49 -23.24
N HIS A 873 -23.67 -0.16 -22.75
CA HIS A 873 -24.63 0.68 -23.46
C HIS A 873 -24.01 2.03 -23.85
N GLY A 874 -23.28 2.66 -22.93
CA GLY A 874 -22.61 3.93 -23.21
C GLY A 874 -21.61 3.89 -24.36
N VAL A 875 -20.87 2.79 -24.49
CA VAL A 875 -19.96 2.61 -25.65
C VAL A 875 -20.77 2.42 -26.93
N VAL A 876 -21.76 1.52 -26.94
CA VAL A 876 -22.54 1.19 -28.14
C VAL A 876 -23.26 2.41 -28.71
N GLU A 877 -23.79 3.28 -27.87
CA GLU A 877 -24.46 4.52 -28.33
C GLU A 877 -23.50 5.60 -28.84
N THR A 878 -22.19 5.47 -28.58
CA THR A 878 -21.19 6.39 -29.16
C THR A 878 -20.63 5.94 -30.50
N LEU A 879 -20.93 4.72 -30.95
CA LEU A 879 -20.46 4.24 -32.24
C LEU A 879 -21.33 4.78 -33.36
N GLU A 880 -20.72 5.46 -34.32
CA GLU A 880 -21.41 5.96 -35.53
C GLU A 880 -22.01 4.80 -36.34
N LYS A 881 -21.27 3.69 -36.45
CA LYS A 881 -21.73 2.42 -37.03
C LYS A 881 -21.69 1.32 -35.97
N LYS A 882 -22.86 0.77 -35.63
CA LYS A 882 -22.98 -0.34 -34.66
C LYS A 882 -22.53 -1.66 -35.30
N PRO A 883 -21.72 -2.49 -34.61
CA PRO A 883 -21.28 -3.79 -35.14
C PRO A 883 -22.44 -4.79 -35.17
N LYS A 884 -22.45 -5.71 -36.14
CA LYS A 884 -23.44 -6.79 -36.22
C LYS A 884 -23.19 -7.85 -35.16
N ASN A 885 -21.92 -8.20 -34.91
CA ASN A 885 -21.57 -9.19 -33.90
C ASN A 885 -20.53 -8.68 -32.91
N ILE A 886 -20.66 -9.11 -31.66
CA ILE A 886 -19.72 -8.78 -30.59
C ILE A 886 -19.21 -10.04 -29.89
N THR A 887 -17.90 -10.10 -29.69
CA THR A 887 -17.25 -11.01 -28.73
C THR A 887 -16.77 -10.20 -27.53
N VAL A 888 -17.07 -10.65 -26.31
CA VAL A 888 -16.66 -9.98 -25.07
C VAL A 888 -15.63 -10.82 -24.32
N ILE A 889 -14.60 -10.16 -23.80
CA ILE A 889 -13.57 -10.76 -22.96
C ILE A 889 -13.51 -9.95 -21.65
N SER A 890 -13.59 -10.60 -20.50
CA SER A 890 -13.48 -9.95 -19.18
C SER A 890 -12.62 -10.77 -18.23
N ASP A 891 -12.32 -10.26 -17.03
CA ASP A 891 -11.81 -11.12 -15.97
C ASP A 891 -12.94 -12.01 -15.43
N ASN A 892 -12.59 -13.00 -14.60
CA ASN A 892 -13.58 -13.85 -13.93
C ASN A 892 -14.17 -13.21 -12.66
N GLY A 893 -14.31 -11.88 -12.63
CA GLY A 893 -14.95 -11.15 -11.54
C GLY A 893 -16.44 -11.54 -11.42
N GLY A 894 -16.92 -11.70 -10.18
CA GLY A 894 -18.33 -12.05 -9.88
C GLY A 894 -19.37 -11.08 -10.43
N HIS A 895 -18.95 -9.87 -10.78
CA HIS A 895 -19.75 -8.84 -11.43
C HIS A 895 -19.95 -9.08 -12.94
N TYR A 896 -19.12 -9.91 -13.59
CA TYR A 896 -19.31 -10.29 -15.00
C TYR A 896 -20.04 -11.63 -15.17
N HIS A 897 -19.76 -12.65 -14.36
CA HIS A 897 -20.36 -13.99 -14.53
C HIS A 897 -21.67 -14.20 -13.74
N ASN A 898 -22.57 -13.21 -13.78
CA ASN A 898 -23.83 -13.27 -13.04
C ASN A 898 -25.06 -13.47 -13.95
N THR A 899 -26.12 -14.06 -13.39
CA THR A 899 -27.36 -14.38 -14.11
C THR A 899 -28.06 -13.15 -14.70
N GLU A 900 -28.07 -12.03 -14.00
CA GLU A 900 -28.75 -10.81 -14.45
C GLU A 900 -28.08 -10.23 -15.70
N LEU A 901 -26.75 -10.18 -15.74
CA LEU A 901 -26.00 -9.71 -16.90
C LEU A 901 -26.21 -10.63 -18.10
N MET A 902 -26.09 -11.95 -17.95
CA MET A 902 -26.28 -12.89 -19.06
C MET A 902 -27.68 -12.81 -19.70
N ILE A 903 -28.70 -12.48 -18.89
CA ILE A 903 -30.07 -12.25 -19.37
C ILE A 903 -30.19 -10.91 -20.08
N ILE A 904 -29.65 -9.82 -19.52
CA ILE A 904 -29.65 -8.49 -20.14
C ILE A 904 -29.05 -8.55 -21.55
N LEU A 905 -27.94 -9.27 -21.72
CA LEU A 905 -27.26 -9.44 -23.00
C LEU A 905 -28.11 -10.18 -24.04
N SER A 906 -28.98 -11.12 -23.63
CA SER A 906 -29.87 -11.82 -24.55
C SER A 906 -30.88 -10.91 -25.26
N HIS A 907 -31.17 -9.73 -24.67
CA HIS A 907 -32.05 -8.72 -25.27
C HIS A 907 -31.32 -7.74 -26.21
N TRP A 908 -29.99 -7.82 -26.35
CA TRP A 908 -29.24 -6.86 -27.18
C TRP A 908 -29.58 -6.93 -28.66
N LYS A 909 -29.96 -8.11 -29.16
CA LYS A 909 -30.43 -8.24 -30.55
C LYS A 909 -31.72 -7.46 -30.77
N GLU A 910 -32.61 -7.43 -29.78
CA GLU A 910 -33.86 -6.66 -29.82
C GLU A 910 -33.59 -5.15 -29.64
N TRP A 911 -32.70 -4.77 -28.73
CA TRP A 911 -32.49 -3.37 -28.35
C TRP A 911 -31.56 -2.58 -29.28
N TYR A 912 -30.54 -3.25 -29.86
CA TYR A 912 -29.48 -2.58 -30.62
C TYR A 912 -29.26 -3.18 -32.01
N ASP A 913 -29.98 -4.25 -32.37
CA ASP A 913 -29.73 -5.10 -33.55
C ASP A 913 -28.36 -5.82 -33.57
N ILE A 914 -27.73 -5.97 -32.40
CA ILE A 914 -26.39 -6.57 -32.22
C ILE A 914 -26.48 -8.00 -31.67
N CYS A 915 -25.79 -8.94 -32.30
CA CYS A 915 -25.66 -10.32 -31.84
C CYS A 915 -24.39 -10.52 -30.99
N ILE A 916 -24.54 -11.02 -29.76
CA ILE A 916 -23.37 -11.40 -28.94
C ILE A 916 -22.99 -12.84 -29.26
N LYS A 917 -21.82 -13.05 -29.88
CA LYS A 917 -21.30 -14.37 -30.28
C LYS A 917 -20.82 -15.15 -29.05
N LYS A 918 -19.88 -14.59 -28.29
CA LYS A 918 -19.22 -15.25 -27.16
C LYS A 918 -18.90 -14.27 -26.03
N TRP A 919 -18.93 -14.75 -24.79
CA TRP A 919 -18.30 -14.09 -23.65
C TRP A 919 -17.27 -15.04 -23.01
N ILE A 920 -16.00 -14.61 -22.96
CA ILE A 920 -14.86 -15.39 -22.47
C ILE A 920 -14.31 -14.75 -21.18
N PHE A 921 -14.08 -15.54 -20.13
CA PHE A 921 -13.53 -15.06 -18.85
C PHE A 921 -12.05 -15.42 -18.70
N LEU A 922 -11.19 -14.41 -18.48
CA LEU A 922 -9.75 -14.51 -18.30
C LEU A 922 -9.35 -14.50 -16.81
N GLU A 923 -8.21 -15.13 -16.48
CA GLU A 923 -7.57 -15.01 -15.18
C GLU A 923 -6.89 -13.64 -15.06
N ALA A 924 -6.90 -13.07 -13.85
CA ALA A 924 -6.45 -11.71 -13.54
C ALA A 924 -5.00 -11.44 -13.98
N ASP A 925 -4.83 -10.96 -15.21
CA ASP A 925 -3.61 -10.36 -15.75
C ASP A 925 -3.97 -9.43 -16.95
N ILE A 926 -5.16 -8.80 -16.94
CA ILE A 926 -5.63 -7.87 -17.99
C ILE A 926 -4.70 -6.64 -18.07
N GLU A 927 -4.06 -6.26 -16.96
CA GLU A 927 -3.07 -5.18 -16.90
C GLU A 927 -1.93 -5.33 -17.93
N LYS A 928 -1.53 -6.56 -18.29
CA LYS A 928 -0.49 -6.81 -19.33
C LYS A 928 -0.99 -6.69 -20.77
N ALA A 929 -2.30 -6.83 -20.99
CA ALA A 929 -2.91 -6.56 -22.29
C ALA A 929 -3.09 -5.04 -22.50
N ILE A 930 -3.27 -4.30 -21.41
CA ILE A 930 -3.53 -2.84 -21.40
C ILE A 930 -2.22 -2.01 -21.29
N SER A 931 -1.09 -2.61 -20.87
CA SER A 931 0.12 -1.88 -20.44
C SER A 931 0.80 -1.01 -21.48
N ASN A 932 0.42 -1.14 -22.76
CA ASN A 932 1.01 -0.40 -23.88
C ASN A 932 0.01 0.59 -24.52
N LEU A 933 -1.08 0.93 -23.82
CA LEU A 933 -2.17 1.74 -24.37
C LEU A 933 -2.10 3.25 -23.99
N SER A 934 -1.91 4.15 -24.98
CA SER A 934 -2.11 5.61 -24.88
C SER A 934 -3.21 6.19 -25.80
N GLY A 935 -4.32 6.72 -25.24
CA GLY A 935 -5.34 7.46 -26.01
C GLY A 935 -6.77 7.09 -25.61
N THR A 936 -7.20 7.52 -24.41
CA THR A 936 -8.45 7.07 -23.77
C THR A 936 -9.54 8.14 -23.80
N HIS A 937 -10.76 7.74 -24.17
CA HIS A 937 -11.97 8.53 -24.00
C HIS A 937 -12.49 8.38 -22.56
N VAL A 938 -12.80 9.48 -21.89
CA VAL A 938 -13.28 9.46 -20.50
C VAL A 938 -14.67 10.08 -20.41
N ALA A 939 -15.60 9.40 -19.73
CA ALA A 939 -16.94 9.89 -19.47
C ALA A 939 -17.41 9.55 -18.04
N ASN A 940 -18.22 10.44 -17.45
CA ASN A 940 -18.98 10.14 -16.24
C ASN A 940 -20.22 9.33 -16.60
N LEU A 941 -20.44 8.22 -15.89
CA LEU A 941 -21.59 7.34 -16.06
C LEU A 941 -22.41 7.33 -14.76
N GLN A 942 -23.68 7.72 -14.81
CA GLN A 942 -24.64 7.53 -13.71
C GLN A 942 -25.71 6.50 -14.13
N PRO A 943 -25.69 5.27 -13.58
CA PRO A 943 -26.73 4.30 -13.84
C PRO A 943 -28.08 4.81 -13.34
N ASN A 944 -29.11 4.74 -14.18
CA ASN A 944 -30.48 5.09 -13.81
C ASN A 944 -31.07 3.97 -12.92
N ARG A 945 -30.87 4.07 -11.61
CA ARG A 945 -31.55 3.22 -10.63
C ARG A 945 -32.92 3.81 -10.33
N GLU A 946 -33.91 3.60 -11.21
CA GLU A 946 -35.30 3.78 -10.78
C GLU A 946 -35.56 2.86 -9.58
N ARG A 947 -36.47 3.27 -8.68
CA ARG A 947 -36.79 2.52 -7.45
C ARG A 947 -37.35 1.14 -7.80
N GLU A 948 -36.48 0.19 -8.13
CA GLU A 948 -36.84 -1.21 -8.24
C GLU A 948 -37.38 -1.65 -6.88
N ASN A 949 -38.61 -2.14 -6.88
CA ASN A 949 -39.21 -2.78 -5.73
C ASN A 949 -38.27 -3.90 -5.24
N GLU A 950 -37.53 -3.67 -4.15
CA GLU A 950 -36.55 -4.60 -3.54
C GLU A 950 -37.13 -5.97 -3.10
N LYS A 951 -38.38 -6.28 -3.44
CA LYS A 951 -39.12 -7.45 -2.96
C LYS A 951 -39.03 -8.71 -3.83
N GLN A 952 -38.42 -8.67 -5.01
CA GLN A 952 -38.28 -9.88 -5.85
C GLN A 952 -36.83 -10.10 -6.28
N LYS A 953 -36.15 -11.05 -5.64
CA LYS A 953 -34.81 -11.51 -6.05
C LYS A 953 -34.93 -12.39 -7.30
N LEU A 954 -34.13 -12.08 -8.33
CA LEU A 954 -33.97 -12.91 -9.52
C LEU A 954 -33.48 -14.32 -9.11
N GLY A 955 -33.92 -15.37 -9.81
CA GLY A 955 -33.35 -16.71 -9.61
C GLY A 955 -31.92 -16.82 -10.15
N THR A 956 -31.17 -17.82 -9.69
CA THR A 956 -29.85 -18.15 -10.25
C THR A 956 -30.01 -19.16 -11.38
N ILE A 957 -29.27 -19.00 -12.48
CA ILE A 957 -29.12 -20.05 -13.49
C ILE A 957 -28.29 -21.20 -12.88
N PRO A 958 -28.86 -22.41 -12.66
CA PRO A 958 -28.12 -23.53 -12.09
C PRO A 958 -27.07 -24.04 -13.09
N GLY A 959 -25.86 -24.34 -12.61
CA GLY A 959 -24.76 -24.87 -13.45
C GLY A 959 -23.78 -23.83 -13.99
N ILE A 960 -23.94 -22.54 -13.66
CA ILE A 960 -22.87 -21.55 -13.87
C ILE A 960 -21.70 -21.91 -12.95
N ARG A 961 -20.58 -22.35 -13.55
CA ARG A 961 -19.30 -22.49 -12.87
C ARG A 961 -18.43 -21.29 -13.22
N ASN A 962 -17.50 -20.97 -12.33
CA ASN A 962 -16.39 -20.08 -12.63
C ASN A 962 -15.72 -20.60 -13.92
N TRP A 963 -15.39 -19.71 -14.88
CA TRP A 963 -14.71 -20.04 -16.15
C TRP A 963 -15.54 -20.62 -17.29
N ASN A 964 -16.88 -20.60 -17.23
CA ASN A 964 -17.69 -21.03 -18.37
C ASN A 964 -17.65 -20.01 -19.53
N GLU A 965 -17.42 -20.45 -20.75
CA GLU A 965 -17.73 -19.70 -21.97
C GLU A 965 -19.25 -19.69 -22.18
N PHE A 966 -19.81 -18.52 -22.51
CA PHE A 966 -21.22 -18.37 -22.85
C PHE A 966 -21.41 -18.04 -24.33
N THR A 967 -22.43 -18.66 -24.93
CA THR A 967 -22.81 -18.47 -26.34
C THR A 967 -24.33 -18.28 -26.42
N TRP A 968 -24.79 -17.33 -27.24
CA TRP A 968 -26.21 -17.06 -27.48
C TRP A 968 -26.60 -17.49 -28.89
N ILE A 969 -27.72 -18.20 -29.02
CA ILE A 969 -28.22 -18.70 -30.31
C ILE A 969 -29.36 -17.81 -30.79
N TYR A 970 -29.23 -17.25 -32.00
CA TYR A 970 -30.21 -16.31 -32.56
C TYR A 970 -31.06 -16.90 -33.71
N ASP A 971 -30.59 -17.97 -34.36
CA ASP A 971 -31.23 -18.60 -35.52
C ASP A 971 -31.44 -20.11 -35.32
N GLY A 972 -32.40 -20.70 -36.04
CA GLY A 972 -32.72 -22.14 -35.99
C GLY A 972 -33.71 -22.55 -34.87
N GLU A 973 -33.89 -23.86 -34.66
CA GLU A 973 -34.84 -24.41 -33.66
C GLU A 973 -34.45 -24.08 -32.21
N GLU A 974 -33.17 -23.82 -31.98
CA GLU A 974 -32.62 -23.47 -30.67
C GLU A 974 -32.50 -21.94 -30.47
N ALA A 975 -33.13 -21.12 -31.31
CA ALA A 975 -33.14 -19.67 -31.16
C ALA A 975 -33.64 -19.21 -29.77
N GLY A 976 -32.93 -18.26 -29.17
CA GLY A 976 -33.16 -17.76 -27.82
C GLY A 976 -32.56 -18.61 -26.69
N HIS A 977 -31.82 -19.69 -27.00
CA HIS A 977 -31.09 -20.45 -25.98
C HIS A 977 -29.77 -19.77 -25.59
N ILE A 978 -29.40 -19.95 -24.32
CA ILE A 978 -28.08 -19.59 -23.80
C ILE A 978 -27.33 -20.89 -23.48
N TYR A 979 -26.13 -21.04 -24.03
CA TYR A 979 -25.22 -22.17 -23.77
C TYR A 979 -24.11 -21.76 -22.85
N ALA A 980 -23.78 -22.64 -21.90
CA ALA A 980 -22.65 -22.48 -21.00
C ALA A 980 -21.86 -23.78 -20.89
N ARG A 981 -20.55 -23.73 -21.13
CA ARG A 981 -19.64 -24.87 -20.93
C ARG A 981 -18.26 -24.38 -20.49
N PRO A 982 -17.46 -25.22 -19.79
CA PRO A 982 -16.09 -24.86 -19.44
C PRO A 982 -15.22 -24.52 -20.65
N LEU A 983 -15.13 -25.41 -21.64
CA LEU A 983 -14.43 -25.20 -22.92
C LEU A 983 -15.02 -26.08 -24.05
N PRO A 984 -14.78 -25.76 -25.33
CA PRO A 984 -14.99 -26.73 -26.40
C PRO A 984 -14.26 -28.05 -26.09
N LYS A 985 -15.00 -29.18 -26.08
CA LYS A 985 -14.54 -30.55 -25.74
C LYS A 985 -14.32 -30.87 -24.24
N PHE A 986 -14.52 -29.92 -23.32
CA PHE A 986 -14.36 -30.14 -21.88
C PHE A 986 -15.62 -29.81 -21.07
N GLY A 987 -16.00 -30.73 -20.20
CA GLY A 987 -17.16 -30.59 -19.31
C GLY A 987 -18.51 -30.68 -20.01
N GLU A 988 -19.57 -30.70 -19.22
CA GLU A 988 -20.95 -30.82 -19.73
C GLU A 988 -21.45 -29.48 -20.32
N LEU A 989 -22.07 -29.54 -21.50
CA LEU A 989 -22.73 -28.39 -22.14
C LEU A 989 -24.10 -28.15 -21.49
N ASN A 990 -24.21 -27.06 -20.73
CA ASN A 990 -25.48 -26.66 -20.12
C ASN A 990 -26.30 -25.82 -21.10
N LYS A 991 -27.53 -26.26 -21.38
CA LYS A 991 -28.49 -25.57 -22.25
C LYS A 991 -29.62 -24.91 -21.47
N PHE A 992 -29.76 -23.59 -21.60
CA PHE A 992 -30.83 -22.80 -20.99
C PHE A 992 -31.83 -22.34 -22.05
N SER A 993 -33.01 -22.94 -22.05
CA SER A 993 -34.08 -22.58 -22.99
C SER A 993 -34.83 -21.32 -22.58
N PRO A 994 -35.48 -20.60 -23.52
CA PRO A 994 -36.31 -19.43 -23.22
C PRO A 994 -37.34 -19.70 -22.12
N GLY A 995 -37.92 -20.90 -22.08
CA GLY A 995 -38.87 -21.31 -21.04
C GLY A 995 -38.23 -21.45 -19.64
N LYS A 996 -36.98 -21.92 -19.54
CA LYS A 996 -36.22 -21.95 -18.27
C LYS A 996 -35.85 -20.53 -17.83
N ILE A 997 -35.42 -19.68 -18.76
CA ILE A 997 -35.08 -18.28 -18.50
C ILE A 997 -36.30 -17.51 -17.98
N LYS A 998 -37.47 -17.69 -18.61
CA LYS A 998 -38.73 -17.08 -18.16
C LYS A 998 -39.13 -17.50 -16.74
N LYS A 999 -38.87 -18.74 -16.35
CA LYS A 999 -39.08 -19.23 -14.96
C LYS A 999 -38.10 -18.59 -13.96
N ILE A 1000 -36.88 -18.26 -14.38
CA ILE A 1000 -35.85 -17.61 -13.55
C ILE A 1000 -36.19 -16.13 -13.31
N ILE A 1001 -36.74 -15.46 -14.33
CA ILE A 1001 -37.13 -14.03 -14.28
C ILE A 1001 -38.34 -13.79 -13.35
N LYS A 1002 -39.20 -14.79 -13.11
CA LYS A 1002 -40.33 -14.75 -12.15
C LYS A 1002 -41.19 -13.47 -12.23
N ASN A 1003 -41.44 -12.98 -13.45
CA ASN A 1003 -42.22 -11.77 -13.77
C ASN A 1003 -41.52 -10.41 -13.55
N LYS A 1004 -40.20 -10.35 -13.28
CA LYS A 1004 -39.44 -9.09 -13.31
C LYS A 1004 -39.40 -8.55 -14.75
N LEU A 1005 -39.72 -7.27 -14.93
CA LEU A 1005 -39.54 -6.58 -16.21
C LEU A 1005 -38.04 -6.29 -16.39
N ILE A 1006 -37.43 -6.82 -17.44
CA ILE A 1006 -36.05 -6.48 -17.84
C ILE A 1006 -36.16 -5.27 -18.77
N THR A 1007 -35.72 -4.11 -18.31
CA THR A 1007 -35.71 -2.86 -19.09
C THR A 1007 -34.34 -2.60 -19.69
N GLN A 1008 -34.31 -1.95 -20.86
CA GLN A 1008 -33.07 -1.45 -21.45
C GLN A 1008 -32.42 -0.42 -20.49
N PRO A 1009 -31.09 -0.50 -20.25
CA PRO A 1009 -30.38 0.55 -19.50
C PRO A 1009 -30.53 1.91 -20.17
N ASN A 1010 -30.76 2.97 -19.39
CA ASN A 1010 -30.81 4.35 -19.88
C ASN A 1010 -30.02 5.28 -18.93
N PRO A 1011 -28.70 5.08 -18.80
CA PRO A 1011 -27.86 5.83 -17.87
C PRO A 1011 -27.65 7.27 -18.36
N ILE A 1012 -27.39 8.18 -17.41
CA ILE A 1012 -26.96 9.55 -17.74
C ILE A 1012 -25.45 9.50 -18.00
N ILE A 1013 -25.03 9.83 -19.22
CA ILE A 1013 -23.63 9.80 -19.66
C ILE A 1013 -23.19 11.21 -20.04
N SER A 1014 -22.02 11.63 -19.57
CA SER A 1014 -21.41 12.88 -20.05
C SER A 1014 -20.83 12.73 -21.47
N ALA A 1015 -20.60 13.84 -22.17
CA ALA A 1015 -19.83 13.81 -23.42
C ALA A 1015 -18.46 13.16 -23.20
N HIS A 1016 -18.05 12.29 -24.12
CA HIS A 1016 -16.75 11.64 -24.09
C HIS A 1016 -15.66 12.64 -24.49
N SER A 1017 -14.51 12.60 -23.82
CA SER A 1017 -13.35 13.40 -24.22
C SER A 1017 -12.79 12.92 -25.57
N THR A 1018 -12.30 13.85 -26.42
CA THR A 1018 -11.58 13.53 -27.66
C THR A 1018 -10.08 13.29 -27.39
N PRO A 1019 -9.50 12.15 -27.79
CA PRO A 1019 -8.08 11.87 -27.65
C PRO A 1019 -7.24 12.83 -28.51
N GLN A 1020 -6.08 13.25 -28.00
CA GLN A 1020 -5.16 14.13 -28.75
C GLN A 1020 -4.29 13.40 -29.79
N LYS A 1021 -4.38 12.06 -29.87
CA LYS A 1021 -3.64 11.19 -30.83
C LYS A 1021 -4.54 10.02 -31.24
N SER A 1022 -4.61 9.69 -32.53
CA SER A 1022 -5.30 8.50 -33.05
C SER A 1022 -4.36 7.29 -33.11
N TRP A 1023 -4.94 6.11 -32.96
CA TRP A 1023 -4.28 4.81 -33.03
C TRP A 1023 -4.34 4.26 -34.45
N ASN A 1024 -3.23 3.77 -35.01
CA ASN A 1024 -3.23 2.91 -36.19
C ASN A 1024 -2.16 1.83 -35.99
N ILE A 1025 -2.55 0.55 -35.99
CA ILE A 1025 -1.62 -0.59 -36.01
C ILE A 1025 -1.73 -1.24 -37.39
N SER A 1026 -0.62 -1.32 -38.12
CA SER A 1026 -0.57 -2.04 -39.39
C SER A 1026 -0.55 -3.55 -39.15
N ASN A 1027 -1.38 -4.27 -39.90
CA ASN A 1027 -1.38 -5.72 -39.94
C ASN A 1027 -0.03 -6.23 -40.50
N ILE A 1028 0.72 -7.02 -39.72
CA ILE A 1028 1.64 -8.00 -40.28
C ILE A 1028 0.81 -9.25 -40.51
N ILE A 1029 0.15 -9.33 -41.66
CA ILE A 1029 -0.46 -10.55 -42.15
C ILE A 1029 0.36 -10.96 -43.38
N CYS A 1030 1.00 -12.12 -43.31
CA CYS A 1030 1.35 -12.89 -44.50
C CYS A 1030 0.02 -13.23 -45.20
N GLN A 1031 -0.32 -12.50 -46.27
CA GLN A 1031 -1.47 -12.84 -47.11
C GLN A 1031 -0.98 -13.73 -48.24
N GLU A 1032 -1.55 -14.94 -48.32
CA GLU A 1032 -1.71 -15.62 -49.61
C GLU A 1032 -2.88 -14.95 -50.34
N ASN A 1033 -2.65 -14.72 -51.64
CA ASN A 1033 -3.50 -13.96 -52.55
C ASN A 1033 -4.84 -14.65 -52.81
N ASP A 1034 -5.93 -13.87 -52.89
CA ASP A 1034 -6.98 -14.13 -53.88
C ASP A 1034 -7.65 -12.82 -54.35
N LYS A 1035 -7.94 -12.80 -55.65
CA LYS A 1035 -8.23 -11.62 -56.50
C LYS A 1035 -9.71 -11.16 -56.44
N ASN A 1036 -9.90 -9.83 -56.39
CA ASN A 1036 -10.84 -8.90 -57.09
C ASN A 1036 -12.29 -9.36 -57.41
N THR A 1037 -13.39 -8.56 -57.39
CA THR A 1037 -13.63 -7.14 -57.77
C THR A 1037 -15.12 -6.78 -57.42
N GLU A 1038 -15.42 -5.64 -56.78
CA GLU A 1038 -16.16 -4.43 -57.27
C GLU A 1038 -17.70 -4.27 -56.99
N GLU A 1039 -18.00 -3.22 -56.20
CA GLU A 1039 -19.04 -2.13 -56.21
C GLU A 1039 -20.59 -2.31 -56.11
N LYS A 1040 -21.16 -1.66 -55.05
CA LYS A 1040 -22.33 -0.71 -54.88
C LYS A 1040 -23.70 -1.01 -55.55
N GLU A 1041 -24.90 -0.65 -55.04
CA GLU A 1041 -25.41 0.33 -54.05
C GLU A 1041 -26.87 -0.04 -53.65
N ASP A 1042 -27.27 0.34 -52.43
CA ASP A 1042 -28.59 0.79 -51.90
C ASP A 1042 -29.92 -0.02 -51.73
N GLU A 1043 -30.34 0.00 -50.45
CA GLU A 1043 -31.65 0.22 -49.79
C GLU A 1043 -32.84 -0.82 -49.73
N LEU A 1044 -32.94 -1.40 -48.53
CA LEU A 1044 -34.08 -1.46 -47.57
C LEU A 1044 -35.44 -2.18 -47.85
N GLN A 1045 -35.66 -3.20 -46.99
CA GLN A 1045 -36.87 -3.58 -46.20
C GLN A 1045 -37.69 -4.86 -46.52
N LYS A 1046 -38.03 -5.53 -45.40
CA LYS A 1046 -38.44 -6.94 -45.16
C LYS A 1046 -39.93 -7.25 -45.39
N LEU A 1047 -40.29 -8.50 -45.79
CA LEU A 1047 -41.15 -9.48 -45.04
C LEU A 1047 -41.68 -10.68 -45.88
N GLY A 1048 -41.64 -11.91 -45.29
CA GLY A 1048 -42.54 -13.05 -45.59
C GLY A 1048 -41.92 -14.36 -46.13
N THR A 1049 -42.03 -15.48 -45.40
CA THR A 1049 -41.38 -16.79 -45.66
C THR A 1049 -42.16 -17.75 -46.60
N ILE A 1050 -41.43 -18.53 -47.42
CA ILE A 1050 -41.95 -19.54 -48.38
C ILE A 1050 -42.01 -20.94 -47.70
N PRO A 1051 -43.11 -21.72 -47.82
CA PRO A 1051 -43.19 -23.08 -47.28
C PRO A 1051 -42.30 -24.06 -48.07
N GLY A 1052 -41.43 -24.79 -47.36
CA GLY A 1052 -40.50 -25.78 -47.93
C GLY A 1052 -39.03 -25.55 -47.54
N ILE A 1053 -38.72 -24.40 -46.94
CA ILE A 1053 -37.40 -24.13 -46.37
C ILE A 1053 -37.33 -24.77 -44.99
N ARG A 1054 -36.60 -25.88 -44.86
CA ARG A 1054 -36.14 -26.37 -43.55
C ARG A 1054 -34.71 -25.87 -43.33
N ASN A 1055 -34.28 -25.91 -42.06
CA ASN A 1055 -32.94 -25.55 -41.66
C ASN A 1055 -31.92 -26.27 -42.59
N TRP A 1056 -31.15 -25.46 -43.33
CA TRP A 1056 -29.97 -25.81 -44.14
C TRP A 1056 -30.26 -26.20 -45.60
N ASN A 1057 -30.68 -25.20 -46.40
CA ASN A 1057 -30.67 -25.29 -47.86
C ASN A 1057 -29.77 -24.17 -48.44
N GLU A 1058 -28.94 -24.53 -49.42
CA GLU A 1058 -28.29 -23.62 -50.38
C GLU A 1058 -29.33 -23.13 -51.39
N PHE A 1059 -29.30 -21.83 -51.69
CA PHE A 1059 -30.19 -21.24 -52.69
C PHE A 1059 -29.37 -20.47 -53.73
N THR A 1060 -29.85 -20.46 -54.97
CA THR A 1060 -29.20 -19.81 -56.10
C THR A 1060 -30.23 -19.05 -56.92
N TRP A 1061 -29.92 -17.80 -57.27
CA TRP A 1061 -30.81 -16.91 -58.01
C TRP A 1061 -30.16 -16.60 -59.34
N ILE A 1062 -30.95 -16.72 -60.41
CA ILE A 1062 -30.49 -16.42 -61.76
C ILE A 1062 -31.03 -15.04 -62.13
N TYR A 1063 -30.12 -14.13 -62.44
CA TYR A 1063 -30.44 -12.71 -62.66
C TYR A 1063 -30.42 -12.32 -64.15
N ASP A 1064 -30.01 -13.25 -65.02
CA ASP A 1064 -29.74 -13.03 -66.43
C ASP A 1064 -29.93 -14.34 -67.24
N GLY A 1065 -30.45 -14.24 -68.48
CA GLY A 1065 -30.81 -15.38 -69.34
C GLY A 1065 -32.29 -15.82 -69.25
N GLU A 1066 -32.67 -16.89 -69.97
CA GLU A 1066 -34.08 -17.34 -70.10
C GLU A 1066 -34.73 -17.78 -68.78
N GLU A 1067 -33.91 -18.08 -67.77
CA GLU A 1067 -34.38 -18.46 -66.43
C GLU A 1067 -34.33 -17.29 -65.42
N ALA A 1068 -34.03 -16.08 -65.88
CA ALA A 1068 -33.96 -14.88 -65.05
C ALA A 1068 -35.24 -14.70 -64.22
N GLY A 1069 -35.05 -14.53 -62.91
CA GLY A 1069 -36.14 -14.40 -61.94
C GLY A 1069 -36.63 -15.72 -61.32
N HIS A 1070 -36.04 -16.87 -61.68
CA HIS A 1070 -36.25 -18.13 -60.94
C HIS A 1070 -35.26 -18.24 -59.77
N ILE A 1071 -35.73 -18.83 -58.68
CA ILE A 1071 -34.93 -19.16 -57.50
C ILE A 1071 -34.81 -20.68 -57.42
N TYR A 1072 -33.59 -21.15 -57.24
CA TYR A 1072 -33.26 -22.55 -57.07
C TYR A 1072 -32.87 -22.82 -55.61
N ALA A 1073 -33.28 -23.96 -55.06
CA ALA A 1073 -32.93 -24.35 -53.70
C ALA A 1073 -32.61 -25.84 -53.60
N ARG A 1074 -31.56 -26.20 -52.87
CA ARG A 1074 -31.23 -27.59 -52.54
C ARG A 1074 -30.55 -27.68 -51.17
N PRO A 1075 -30.42 -28.86 -50.57
CA PRO A 1075 -29.84 -29.00 -49.24
C PRO A 1075 -28.36 -28.58 -49.14
N LEU A 1076 -27.49 -29.00 -50.06
CA LEU A 1076 -26.05 -28.72 -50.03
C LEU A 1076 -25.42 -28.64 -51.44
N PRO A 1077 -24.26 -27.97 -51.62
CA PRO A 1077 -23.57 -27.94 -52.90
C PRO A 1077 -23.24 -29.35 -53.41
N LYS A 1078 -23.75 -29.69 -54.61
CA LYS A 1078 -23.63 -31.01 -55.29
C LYS A 1078 -24.37 -32.18 -54.62
N PHE A 1079 -25.21 -31.97 -53.60
CA PHE A 1079 -26.01 -33.01 -52.97
C PHE A 1079 -27.50 -32.60 -52.82
N GLY A 1080 -28.39 -33.47 -53.30
CA GLY A 1080 -29.85 -33.32 -53.24
C GLY A 1080 -30.48 -32.66 -54.47
N GLU A 1081 -31.78 -32.90 -54.68
CA GLU A 1081 -32.55 -32.38 -55.82
C GLU A 1081 -32.74 -30.85 -55.76
N LEU A 1082 -32.66 -30.23 -56.93
CA LEU A 1082 -32.70 -28.78 -57.13
C LEU A 1082 -34.15 -28.32 -57.33
N ASN A 1083 -34.74 -27.71 -56.30
CA ASN A 1083 -36.11 -27.22 -56.33
C ASN A 1083 -36.18 -25.82 -56.97
N LYS A 1084 -37.00 -25.68 -58.02
CA LYS A 1084 -37.17 -24.43 -58.79
C LYS A 1084 -38.43 -23.67 -58.36
N PHE A 1085 -38.28 -22.38 -58.04
CA PHE A 1085 -39.35 -21.46 -57.65
C PHE A 1085 -39.48 -20.34 -58.68
N SER A 1086 -40.64 -20.27 -59.34
CA SER A 1086 -40.94 -19.29 -60.39
C SER A 1086 -41.47 -17.97 -59.83
N PRO A 1087 -41.28 -16.84 -60.53
CA PRO A 1087 -41.79 -15.51 -60.16
C PRO A 1087 -43.29 -15.48 -59.79
N GLY A 1088 -44.12 -16.28 -60.46
CA GLY A 1088 -45.57 -16.34 -60.22
C GLY A 1088 -45.99 -16.92 -58.87
N LYS A 1089 -45.18 -17.82 -58.27
CA LYS A 1089 -45.43 -18.37 -56.92
C LYS A 1089 -45.11 -17.37 -55.81
N ILE A 1090 -44.12 -16.50 -56.06
CA ILE A 1090 -43.66 -15.48 -55.11
C ILE A 1090 -44.68 -14.33 -55.03
N LYS A 1091 -45.28 -13.94 -56.16
CA LYS A 1091 -46.31 -12.88 -56.24
C LYS A 1091 -47.56 -13.15 -55.38
N LYS A 1092 -47.90 -14.41 -55.08
CA LYS A 1092 -49.07 -14.78 -54.25
C LYS A 1092 -48.88 -14.52 -52.75
N ILE A 1093 -47.66 -14.29 -52.28
CA ILE A 1093 -47.34 -14.20 -50.84
C ILE A 1093 -47.53 -12.77 -50.30
N ILE A 1094 -47.46 -11.73 -51.15
CA ILE A 1094 -47.29 -10.33 -50.71
C ILE A 1094 -48.60 -9.61 -50.30
N LYS A 1095 -49.80 -10.16 -50.54
CA LYS A 1095 -51.12 -9.64 -50.07
C LYS A 1095 -51.25 -8.09 -49.91
N ASN A 1096 -50.79 -7.32 -50.89
CA ASN A 1096 -51.09 -5.89 -51.10
C ASN A 1096 -50.93 -4.93 -49.88
N LYS A 1097 -49.72 -4.75 -49.30
CA LYS A 1097 -49.42 -3.57 -48.44
C LYS A 1097 -48.19 -2.79 -48.95
N LEU A 1098 -48.29 -1.46 -48.91
CA LEU A 1098 -47.28 -0.46 -49.35
C LEU A 1098 -46.36 -0.06 -48.17
N ILE A 1099 -45.07 0.18 -48.40
CA ILE A 1099 -44.03 0.48 -47.38
C ILE A 1099 -43.32 1.82 -47.74
N THR A 1100 -42.96 2.65 -46.75
CA THR A 1100 -42.28 3.96 -46.94
C THR A 1100 -41.18 4.25 -45.89
N GLN A 1101 -40.16 5.04 -46.28
CA GLN A 1101 -38.89 5.34 -45.56
C GLN A 1101 -38.95 6.57 -44.62
N PRO A 1102 -38.23 6.62 -43.47
CA PRO A 1102 -38.08 7.82 -42.64
C PRO A 1102 -36.68 8.49 -42.70
N ASN A 1103 -36.66 9.83 -42.53
CA ASN A 1103 -35.53 10.75 -42.75
C ASN A 1103 -35.18 11.57 -41.47
N PRO A 1104 -33.98 11.42 -40.85
CA PRO A 1104 -33.56 12.25 -39.71
C PRO A 1104 -32.48 13.32 -40.05
N ILE A 1105 -32.45 14.39 -39.25
CA ILE A 1105 -31.63 15.61 -39.43
C ILE A 1105 -30.27 15.50 -38.71
N ILE A 1106 -29.18 15.92 -39.36
CA ILE A 1106 -27.77 15.85 -38.90
C ILE A 1106 -27.21 17.26 -38.61
N SER A 1107 -26.32 17.41 -37.61
CA SER A 1107 -25.52 18.64 -37.37
C SER A 1107 -24.09 18.55 -37.92
N ALA A 1108 -23.51 19.69 -38.35
CA ALA A 1108 -22.30 19.76 -39.17
C ALA A 1108 -20.97 19.34 -38.52
N HIS A 1109 -20.13 18.65 -39.30
CA HIS A 1109 -18.77 18.22 -38.95
C HIS A 1109 -17.73 19.35 -39.16
N SER A 1110 -16.61 19.30 -38.43
CA SER A 1110 -15.46 20.18 -38.65
C SER A 1110 -14.31 19.47 -39.36
N THR A 1111 -13.68 20.15 -40.32
CA THR A 1111 -12.58 19.65 -41.17
C THR A 1111 -11.19 20.00 -40.61
N PRO A 1112 -10.20 19.07 -40.62
CA PRO A 1112 -8.84 19.34 -40.16
C PRO A 1112 -8.02 20.22 -41.14
N GLN A 1113 -7.12 21.05 -40.61
CA GLN A 1113 -6.37 22.08 -41.35
C GLN A 1113 -4.95 21.68 -41.85
N LYS A 1114 -4.45 20.44 -41.67
CA LYS A 1114 -3.13 20.04 -42.21
C LYS A 1114 -3.07 18.57 -42.61
N SER A 1115 -2.76 18.32 -43.88
CA SER A 1115 -2.32 17.03 -44.43
C SER A 1115 -0.82 16.83 -44.23
N TRP A 1116 -0.39 15.67 -43.75
CA TRP A 1116 1.02 15.24 -43.82
C TRP A 1116 1.10 13.88 -44.52
N ASN A 1117 1.95 13.84 -45.53
CA ASN A 1117 2.28 12.70 -46.39
C ASN A 1117 3.75 12.26 -46.15
N ILE A 1118 4.14 11.12 -46.73
CA ILE A 1118 5.52 10.58 -47.02
C ILE A 1118 5.85 9.31 -46.21
N SER A 1119 6.31 8.17 -46.77
CA SER A 1119 6.56 7.71 -48.15
C SER A 1119 6.73 6.19 -48.21
N ASN A 1120 6.35 5.57 -49.32
CA ASN A 1120 6.64 4.17 -49.67
C ASN A 1120 8.14 3.92 -49.80
N ILE A 1121 8.65 2.88 -49.14
CA ILE A 1121 9.90 2.22 -49.51
C ILE A 1121 9.55 0.76 -49.79
N ILE A 1122 9.51 0.42 -51.08
CA ILE A 1122 9.57 -0.95 -51.58
C ILE A 1122 11.06 -1.26 -51.76
N CYS A 1123 11.53 -2.37 -51.20
CA CYS A 1123 12.77 -3.00 -51.66
C CYS A 1123 12.47 -4.47 -51.96
N GLN A 1124 12.82 -4.84 -53.19
CA GLN A 1124 12.52 -6.07 -53.91
C GLN A 1124 13.29 -7.27 -53.34
N GLU A 1125 12.63 -8.42 -53.32
CA GLU A 1125 13.31 -9.71 -53.29
C GLU A 1125 13.96 -9.97 -54.65
N ASN A 1126 15.21 -10.45 -54.62
CA ASN A 1126 15.81 -11.16 -55.75
C ASN A 1126 15.94 -12.62 -55.34
N ASP A 1127 15.06 -13.43 -55.91
CA ASP A 1127 15.19 -14.88 -56.02
C ASP A 1127 16.46 -15.29 -56.78
N LYS A 1128 17.02 -16.43 -56.38
CA LYS A 1128 17.35 -17.56 -57.27
C LYS A 1128 17.86 -18.78 -56.49
N ASN A 1129 17.08 -19.87 -56.60
CA ASN A 1129 17.40 -21.29 -56.86
C ASN A 1129 18.65 -21.89 -56.18
N THR A 1130 18.64 -23.12 -55.68
CA THR A 1130 18.44 -24.37 -56.46
C THR A 1130 18.31 -25.57 -55.49
N GLU A 1131 17.48 -26.57 -55.86
CA GLU A 1131 17.65 -28.06 -55.81
C GLU A 1131 18.65 -28.68 -54.79
N GLU A 1132 18.46 -29.82 -54.10
CA GLU A 1132 17.85 -31.14 -54.40
C GLU A 1132 18.04 -32.07 -53.15
N LYS A 1133 17.22 -33.13 -53.02
CA LYS A 1133 17.47 -34.52 -52.48
C LYS A 1133 17.84 -34.74 -50.99
N GLU A 1134 17.07 -35.53 -50.21
CA GLU A 1134 16.91 -37.02 -50.10
C GLU A 1134 17.94 -37.72 -49.16
N ASP A 1135 17.53 -38.88 -48.62
CA ASP A 1135 18.21 -39.90 -47.77
C ASP A 1135 18.00 -39.82 -46.23
N GLU A 1136 17.15 -40.68 -45.64
CA GLU A 1136 17.35 -42.07 -45.14
C GLU A 1136 18.02 -42.12 -43.74
N LEU A 1137 17.34 -42.58 -42.66
CA LEU A 1137 17.27 -43.97 -42.13
C LEU A 1137 18.69 -44.58 -41.91
N GLU A 1138 19.11 -45.20 -40.80
CA GLU A 1138 18.44 -45.91 -39.69
C GLU A 1138 19.51 -46.42 -38.68
N SER A 1139 19.10 -46.71 -37.42
CA SER A 1139 19.66 -47.70 -36.47
C SER A 1139 21.06 -47.45 -35.84
N ILE A 1140 21.36 -47.80 -34.58
CA ILE A 1140 21.37 -49.17 -34.00
C ILE A 1140 20.96 -49.19 -32.51
N VAL A 1141 20.20 -50.25 -32.22
CA VAL A 1141 19.58 -50.76 -31.00
C VAL A 1141 20.59 -51.37 -30.01
N ILE A 1142 20.32 -51.28 -28.69
CA ILE A 1142 20.50 -52.43 -27.78
C ILE A 1142 19.27 -52.52 -26.86
N ASP A 1143 18.56 -53.62 -27.03
CA ASP A 1143 17.45 -54.14 -26.25
C ASP A 1143 17.97 -55.18 -25.25
N LEU A 1144 17.38 -55.26 -24.05
CA LEU A 1144 17.46 -56.40 -23.15
C LEU A 1144 16.12 -56.54 -22.43
N THR A 1145 15.27 -57.38 -23.01
CA THR A 1145 14.00 -57.88 -22.50
C THR A 1145 14.21 -58.96 -21.41
N LYS A 1146 13.31 -59.03 -20.41
CA LYS A 1146 12.29 -60.11 -20.24
C LYS A 1146 11.65 -60.22 -18.84
N GLU A 1147 10.30 -60.32 -18.88
CA GLU A 1147 9.36 -61.20 -18.14
C GLU A 1147 9.24 -61.04 -16.59
N THR A 1148 8.07 -60.81 -16.00
CA THR A 1148 6.88 -61.71 -15.98
C THR A 1148 5.62 -61.00 -15.45
N GLU A 1149 4.47 -61.53 -15.87
CA GLU A 1149 3.09 -61.12 -15.59
C GLU A 1149 2.62 -61.29 -14.14
N LYS A 1150 1.65 -60.47 -13.71
CA LYS A 1150 0.45 -60.92 -12.98
C LYS A 1150 -0.66 -59.87 -13.02
N GLU A 1151 -1.77 -60.23 -13.66
CA GLU A 1151 -3.07 -59.57 -13.56
C GLU A 1151 -3.63 -59.69 -12.13
N ILE A 1152 -4.18 -58.60 -11.60
CA ILE A 1152 -5.35 -58.65 -10.71
C ILE A 1152 -6.33 -57.55 -11.15
N ASP A 1153 -7.42 -58.02 -11.73
CA ASP A 1153 -8.67 -57.30 -11.99
C ASP A 1153 -9.39 -57.02 -10.66
N ILE A 1154 -9.69 -55.75 -10.37
CA ILE A 1154 -10.80 -55.38 -9.50
C ILE A 1154 -11.57 -54.25 -10.18
N ARG A 1155 -12.56 -54.64 -10.98
CA ARG A 1155 -13.70 -53.81 -11.36
C ARG A 1155 -14.56 -53.48 -10.14
N HIS A 1156 -14.89 -52.18 -10.08
CA HIS A 1156 -16.20 -51.59 -9.79
C HIS A 1156 -16.75 -51.45 -8.36
N GLU A 1157 -17.39 -50.29 -8.21
CA GLU A 1157 -18.34 -49.81 -7.19
C GLU A 1157 -17.70 -49.23 -5.91
N SER A 1158 -17.86 -47.94 -5.59
CA SER A 1158 -19.12 -47.20 -5.56
C SER A 1158 -18.96 -45.70 -5.87
N ARG A 1159 -19.84 -45.21 -6.76
CA ARG A 1159 -20.23 -43.79 -6.88
C ARG A 1159 -21.02 -43.35 -5.64
N GLU A 1160 -21.13 -42.02 -5.47
CA GLU A 1160 -21.84 -41.24 -4.42
C GLU A 1160 -20.92 -40.89 -3.21
N ALA A 1161 -20.58 -39.64 -2.89
CA ALA A 1161 -21.39 -38.43 -2.87
C ALA A 1161 -20.63 -37.15 -3.28
N PHE A 1162 -21.38 -36.25 -3.90
CA PHE A 1162 -21.02 -34.87 -4.27
C PHE A 1162 -21.36 -33.87 -3.14
N PHE A 1163 -20.75 -32.68 -3.25
CA PHE A 1163 -21.05 -31.38 -2.60
C PHE A 1163 -20.62 -31.17 -1.14
N LEU A 1164 -19.79 -30.13 -0.95
CA LEU A 1164 -19.80 -29.05 0.08
C LEU A 1164 -18.49 -28.27 -0.15
N GLY A 1165 -18.50 -26.99 -0.52
CA GLY A 1165 -18.84 -25.88 0.38
C GLY A 1165 -17.55 -25.30 0.96
N TRP A 1166 -17.35 -23.99 0.79
CA TRP A 1166 -16.15 -23.25 1.19
C TRP A 1166 -15.74 -23.38 2.67
N ALA A 1167 -14.45 -23.16 2.91
CA ALA A 1167 -13.79 -22.78 4.18
C ALA A 1167 -13.75 -23.82 5.32
N LEU A 1168 -12.64 -24.57 5.38
CA LEU A 1168 -12.22 -25.31 6.59
C LEU A 1168 -11.16 -24.51 7.37
N GLN A 1169 -11.47 -24.27 8.64
CA GLN A 1169 -10.74 -23.47 9.64
C GLN A 1169 -9.50 -24.20 10.20
N GLN A 1170 -8.82 -25.02 9.41
CA GLN A 1170 -7.69 -25.87 9.86
C GLN A 1170 -6.34 -25.54 9.19
N TYR A 1171 -6.27 -24.52 8.33
CA TYR A 1171 -5.02 -24.02 7.72
C TYR A 1171 -4.67 -22.56 8.08
N GLN A 1172 -5.11 -22.08 9.25
CA GLN A 1172 -4.54 -20.85 9.81
C GLN A 1172 -3.14 -21.17 10.36
N LYS A 1173 -2.09 -20.78 9.64
CA LYS A 1173 -0.70 -20.86 10.09
C LYS A 1173 -0.56 -20.10 11.42
N ILE A 1174 -0.41 -20.84 12.51
CA ILE A 1174 0.07 -20.30 13.79
C ILE A 1174 1.51 -19.81 13.54
N ARG A 1175 1.76 -18.51 13.66
CA ARG A 1175 3.11 -17.96 13.60
C ARG A 1175 3.80 -18.23 14.93
N GLU A 1176 4.86 -19.02 14.93
CA GLU A 1176 5.77 -19.10 16.08
C GLU A 1176 6.55 -17.78 16.24
N PRO A 1177 6.86 -17.37 17.49
CA PRO A 1177 7.59 -16.14 17.76
C PRO A 1177 9.05 -16.26 17.27
N VAL A 1178 9.43 -15.41 16.31
CA VAL A 1178 10.79 -15.34 15.77
C VAL A 1178 11.74 -14.79 16.86
N LYS A 1179 12.69 -15.62 17.33
CA LYS A 1179 13.78 -15.21 18.22
C LYS A 1179 14.62 -14.13 17.50
N ARG A 1180 14.72 -12.92 18.06
CA ARG A 1180 15.45 -11.77 17.45
C ARG A 1180 16.96 -12.05 17.46
N ILE A 1181 17.66 -11.74 16.37
CA ILE A 1181 19.14 -11.81 16.32
C ILE A 1181 19.70 -10.80 17.34
N PRO A 1182 20.57 -11.23 18.27
CA PRO A 1182 21.19 -10.34 19.24
C PRO A 1182 21.98 -9.20 18.57
N PRO A 1183 22.00 -7.97 19.13
CA PRO A 1183 22.64 -6.81 18.51
C PRO A 1183 24.14 -7.00 18.23
N HIS A 1184 24.87 -7.71 19.10
CA HIS A 1184 26.30 -7.96 18.93
C HIS A 1184 26.57 -8.92 17.76
N ILE A 1185 25.78 -9.98 17.62
CA ILE A 1185 25.81 -10.87 16.44
C ILE A 1185 25.44 -10.10 15.17
N LYS A 1186 24.45 -9.22 15.24
CA LYS A 1186 24.04 -8.39 14.10
C LYS A 1186 25.19 -7.50 13.63
N GLN A 1187 25.94 -6.86 14.53
CA GLN A 1187 27.13 -6.08 14.17
C GLN A 1187 28.22 -6.93 13.53
N LEU A 1188 28.48 -8.14 14.05
CA LEU A 1188 29.43 -9.07 13.45
C LEU A 1188 29.02 -9.46 12.01
N LEU A 1189 27.74 -9.74 11.80
CA LEU A 1189 27.18 -10.01 10.47
C LEU A 1189 27.26 -8.79 9.53
N GLU A 1190 27.07 -7.57 10.04
CA GLU A 1190 27.26 -6.32 9.28
C GLU A 1190 28.72 -6.13 8.86
N VAL A 1191 29.67 -6.38 9.76
CA VAL A 1191 31.10 -6.31 9.45
C VAL A 1191 31.49 -7.35 8.40
N MET A 1192 31.06 -8.60 8.56
CA MET A 1192 31.30 -9.67 7.57
C MET A 1192 30.69 -9.33 6.21
N PHE A 1193 29.48 -8.77 6.19
CA PHE A 1193 28.81 -8.33 4.98
C PHE A 1193 29.54 -7.15 4.31
N HIS A 1194 29.95 -6.15 5.09
CA HIS A 1194 30.67 -4.98 4.61
C HIS A 1194 32.06 -5.32 4.06
N MET A 1195 32.79 -6.23 4.73
CA MET A 1195 34.06 -6.77 4.23
C MET A 1195 33.90 -7.47 2.89
N GLY A 1196 32.82 -8.24 2.70
CA GLY A 1196 32.50 -8.89 1.44
C GLY A 1196 32.08 -7.93 0.31
N THR A 1197 31.51 -6.78 0.64
CA THR A 1197 31.23 -5.69 -0.33
C THR A 1197 32.46 -4.84 -0.66
N ALA A 1198 33.38 -4.64 0.29
CA ALA A 1198 34.61 -3.88 0.10
C ALA A 1198 35.68 -4.68 -0.68
N ASN A 1199 35.70 -6.02 -0.53
CA ASN A 1199 36.57 -6.91 -1.29
C ASN A 1199 35.80 -8.17 -1.70
N SER A 1200 35.59 -8.34 -3.00
CA SER A 1200 34.82 -9.47 -3.55
C SER A 1200 35.43 -10.84 -3.26
N ARG A 1201 36.75 -10.92 -2.98
CA ARG A 1201 37.45 -12.17 -2.60
C ARG A 1201 37.23 -12.58 -1.14
N LYS A 1202 36.67 -11.69 -0.30
CA LYS A 1202 36.34 -11.93 1.12
C LYS A 1202 34.82 -12.05 1.36
N LYS A 1203 34.05 -12.30 0.30
CA LYS A 1203 32.60 -12.37 0.37
C LYS A 1203 32.17 -13.74 0.90
N MET A 1204 31.54 -13.73 2.07
CA MET A 1204 31.09 -14.93 2.77
C MET A 1204 29.61 -15.22 2.46
N SER A 1205 29.27 -16.50 2.31
CA SER A 1205 27.91 -17.04 2.27
C SER A 1205 27.29 -17.07 3.68
N ALA A 1206 25.97 -17.28 3.77
CA ALA A 1206 25.29 -17.40 5.07
C ALA A 1206 25.84 -18.57 5.91
N ALA A 1207 26.19 -19.69 5.26
CA ALA A 1207 26.87 -20.82 5.89
C ALA A 1207 28.26 -20.45 6.42
N GLU A 1208 29.07 -19.71 5.63
CA GLU A 1208 30.41 -19.29 6.03
C GLU A 1208 30.38 -18.23 7.15
N MET A 1209 29.43 -17.29 7.11
CA MET A 1209 29.21 -16.34 8.22
C MET A 1209 28.77 -17.06 9.49
N ARG A 1210 27.95 -18.13 9.37
CA ARG A 1210 27.58 -18.96 10.51
C ARG A 1210 28.78 -19.73 11.04
N ASN A 1211 29.63 -20.29 10.18
CA ASN A 1211 30.82 -21.02 10.60
C ASN A 1211 31.85 -20.11 11.28
N GLU A 1212 32.01 -18.87 10.81
CA GLU A 1212 32.83 -17.84 11.45
C GLU A 1212 32.29 -17.45 12.84
N LEU A 1213 30.96 -17.35 13.00
CA LEU A 1213 30.35 -17.19 14.32
C LEU A 1213 30.58 -18.42 15.21
N MET A 1214 30.42 -19.64 14.69
CA MET A 1214 30.71 -20.86 15.45
C MET A 1214 32.21 -21.02 15.81
N GLN A 1215 33.12 -20.44 15.01
CA GLN A 1215 34.56 -20.36 15.32
C GLN A 1215 34.79 -19.43 16.53
N ARG A 1216 34.11 -18.28 16.56
CA ARG A 1216 34.13 -17.33 17.67
C ARG A 1216 33.45 -17.86 18.95
N VAL A 1217 32.49 -18.78 18.81
CA VAL A 1217 31.97 -19.58 19.95
C VAL A 1217 33.07 -20.47 20.53
N LYS A 1218 33.84 -21.16 19.67
CA LYS A 1218 34.96 -22.01 20.13
C LYS A 1218 36.09 -21.22 20.77
N GLU A 1219 36.27 -19.97 20.37
CA GLU A 1219 37.24 -19.02 20.94
C GLU A 1219 36.71 -18.32 22.22
N GLY A 1220 35.45 -18.56 22.59
CA GLY A 1220 34.81 -18.01 23.80
C GLY A 1220 34.36 -16.56 23.67
N GLU A 1221 34.30 -16.01 22.45
CA GLU A 1221 33.91 -14.61 22.20
C GLU A 1221 32.38 -14.41 22.21
N ILE A 1222 31.61 -15.45 21.88
CA ILE A 1222 30.14 -15.41 21.81
C ILE A 1222 29.54 -16.75 22.28
N GLU A 1223 28.31 -16.72 22.79
CA GLU A 1223 27.60 -17.91 23.27
C GLU A 1223 26.94 -18.69 22.11
N GLU A 1224 26.92 -20.03 22.19
CA GLU A 1224 26.35 -20.89 21.13
C GLU A 1224 24.85 -20.62 20.90
N GLU A 1225 24.13 -20.26 21.96
CA GLU A 1225 22.69 -19.97 21.92
C GLU A 1225 22.32 -18.66 21.19
N ASP A 1226 23.30 -17.79 20.98
CA ASP A 1226 23.18 -16.52 20.28
C ASP A 1226 23.45 -16.65 18.77
N VAL A 1227 24.06 -17.76 18.33
CA VAL A 1227 24.34 -18.00 16.91
C VAL A 1227 23.05 -18.30 16.14
N PRO A 1228 22.63 -17.44 15.20
CA PRO A 1228 21.37 -17.62 14.49
C PRO A 1228 21.46 -18.79 13.51
N LYS A 1229 20.31 -19.39 13.21
CA LYS A 1229 20.19 -20.38 12.13
C LYS A 1229 20.60 -19.76 10.80
N GLU A 1230 21.16 -20.57 9.90
CA GLU A 1230 21.62 -20.11 8.59
C GLU A 1230 20.50 -19.44 7.77
N SER A 1231 19.27 -19.94 7.85
CA SER A 1231 18.10 -19.32 7.23
C SER A 1231 17.81 -17.91 7.77
N THR A 1232 18.01 -17.68 9.07
CA THR A 1232 17.88 -16.37 9.70
C THR A 1232 18.97 -15.42 9.24
N ILE A 1233 20.22 -15.88 9.09
CA ILE A 1233 21.33 -15.10 8.54
C ILE A 1233 21.09 -14.78 7.07
N SER A 1234 20.60 -15.74 6.28
CA SER A 1234 20.26 -15.55 4.85
C SER A 1234 19.13 -14.51 4.65
N ASN A 1235 18.09 -14.59 5.48
CA ASN A 1235 17.01 -13.61 5.50
C ASN A 1235 17.51 -12.22 5.92
N TRP A 1236 18.40 -12.18 6.91
CA TRP A 1236 19.03 -10.96 7.38
C TRP A 1236 19.90 -10.32 6.28
N ILE A 1237 20.76 -11.10 5.60
CA ILE A 1237 21.57 -10.64 4.45
C ILE A 1237 20.67 -10.09 3.34
N THR A 1238 19.56 -10.76 3.04
CA THR A 1238 18.64 -10.34 1.96
C THR A 1238 17.95 -9.01 2.31
N SER A 1239 17.49 -8.87 3.55
CA SER A 1239 16.86 -7.63 4.04
C SER A 1239 17.87 -6.49 4.15
N PHE A 1240 19.05 -6.76 4.72
CA PHE A 1240 20.13 -5.78 4.89
C PHE A 1240 20.71 -5.33 3.54
N SER A 1241 20.96 -6.25 2.60
CA SER A 1241 21.40 -5.93 1.24
C SER A 1241 20.39 -5.09 0.47
N ARG A 1242 19.08 -5.34 0.65
CA ARG A 1242 18.02 -4.55 0.01
C ARG A 1242 17.98 -3.12 0.59
N GLY A 1243 18.04 -2.97 1.91
CA GLY A 1243 18.14 -1.65 2.56
C GLY A 1243 19.40 -0.89 2.15
N TRP A 1244 20.54 -1.58 2.09
CA TRP A 1244 21.81 -1.00 1.68
C TRP A 1244 21.84 -0.61 0.19
N LYS A 1245 21.31 -1.44 -0.72
CA LYS A 1245 21.17 -1.07 -2.15
C LYS A 1245 20.23 0.11 -2.36
N GLN A 1246 19.21 0.25 -1.53
CA GLN A 1246 18.27 1.37 -1.56
C GLN A 1246 18.93 2.65 -1.04
N ALA A 1247 19.74 2.56 0.02
CA ALA A 1247 20.55 3.67 0.53
C ALA A 1247 21.64 4.11 -0.46
N MET A 1248 22.36 3.16 -1.09
CA MET A 1248 23.36 3.46 -2.11
C MET A 1248 22.72 4.06 -3.37
N ALA A 1249 21.56 3.56 -3.82
CA ALA A 1249 20.84 4.14 -4.96
C ALA A 1249 20.35 5.57 -4.67
N LEU A 1250 19.94 5.87 -3.43
CA LEU A 1250 19.60 7.22 -3.00
C LEU A 1250 20.82 8.15 -2.99
N GLN A 1251 21.98 7.67 -2.52
CA GLN A 1251 23.25 8.40 -2.60
C GLN A 1251 23.69 8.66 -4.05
N THR A 1252 23.55 7.67 -4.94
CA THR A 1252 23.91 7.85 -6.36
C THR A 1252 22.97 8.83 -7.06
N ILE A 1253 21.69 8.86 -6.70
CA ILE A 1253 20.72 9.84 -7.22
C ILE A 1253 21.05 11.26 -6.71
N GLU A 1254 21.39 11.41 -5.43
CA GLU A 1254 21.84 12.68 -4.84
C GLU A 1254 23.18 13.17 -5.44
N GLU A 1255 24.05 12.26 -5.89
CA GLU A 1255 25.29 12.60 -6.60
C GLU A 1255 25.06 12.96 -8.09
N THR A 1256 23.99 12.46 -8.72
CA THR A 1256 23.63 12.79 -10.13
C THR A 1256 22.73 14.03 -10.29
N GLU A 1257 22.18 14.55 -9.19
CA GLU A 1257 21.40 15.80 -9.17
C GLU A 1257 22.23 17.04 -8.78
N LYS A 1258 23.56 16.88 -8.60
CA LYS A 1258 24.56 17.95 -8.69
C LYS A 1258 25.21 17.93 -10.06
#